data_AF-A0A671SGK2-F1
#
_entry.id   AF-A0A671SGK2-F1
#
_cell.length_a   1.000
_cell.length_b   1.000
_cell.length_c   1.000
_cell.angle_alpha   90.00
_cell.angle_beta   90.00
_cell.angle_gamma   90.00
#
_symmetry.space_group_name_H-M   'P 1'
#
loop_
_entity.id
_entity.type
_entity.pdbx_description
1 polymer ?
#
loop_
_entity_poly.entity_id
_entity_poly.type
_entity_poly.pdbx_seq_one_letter_code
_entity_poly.pdbx_strand_id
1 'polypeptide(L)'
;MKLNPVCLCAGGIFESIESGPSGPEELAFKFALNTINRNRTLLPNTTLTYDIQRINMFDSFEASRKACEQLSLGVAAIFGPSHSSSANAVQSISNALGVPHIQTRWKHQVSDNRDSYYVSLYPDFCSRTVTVVYDDSTGLIRLQELIKAPSRYNIRLKIRQLAADTKDAKPLLKEMKKAKEFHVIFDCSHEIAAWILKQALSMGMVTEYYHYIFTTLDLFALDMEPYRFSGVNMTGFRILNTESPQVSSIIEKWSMERLQAPPKPDSGLLDGFMTVSDNTVENKRESCLYPQASWDGLTGRILFNKTNGLRTDFDLDVISLKENGLEKVKMLLSPTFHSKRRNLTKKSNSLHHWILLVVYVIEGERYVSYSRDDCCYSNERNFHRTNSLLSVFILTFSINCKPKGVSFQLNCIKADLAVAPLTITYVREKVIDFSKPFMTLGISILYRKPNGTNPGVFSFLNPLSPDIWMYILLACLGVSCVLFVIARFSPYEWYNPHPCNPDSDVVENNFTLLNSFWFGVGALMRQGSELMPKALSTRIVGGIWWFFTLIIISSYTANLAAFLTVERMESPIDSADDLAKQTKILYGVVEDGATMTFFKKTKISTYDKMWEFMNSRRQSVIVKSVEEGIHRVLTSDYAFLMESTAIEFVTQRNCNLTQIGGLIDSKAYGVGTPMGSPYRDKITIAILQLQEEGKLHMMKEKWWRGNGCPEEESKEASALGVQNIGGIFIVLAAGLMLSVFVAIGEVLYKSKQNAQIEKRSFCSAMLEELRVSLKCQRRRKQKPQPQAIVKTEEVINMHTFNDRRLPGKETMT
;
A
#
# COMPACT_ATOMS: atom_id res chain seq x y z
N MET A 1 -17.28 -37.44 -88.60
CA MET A 1 -15.93 -36.98 -88.19
C MET A 1 -15.68 -37.43 -86.76
N LYS A 2 -14.72 -38.33 -86.52
CA LYS A 2 -14.26 -38.67 -85.17
C LYS A 2 -13.44 -37.49 -84.64
N LEU A 3 -13.88 -36.83 -83.56
CA LEU A 3 -13.05 -35.83 -82.86
C LEU A 3 -11.87 -36.56 -82.23
N ASN A 4 -10.64 -36.19 -82.60
CA ASN A 4 -9.45 -36.64 -81.90
C ASN A 4 -9.46 -36.09 -80.46
N PRO A 5 -9.08 -36.89 -79.45
CA PRO A 5 -8.95 -36.40 -78.08
C PRO A 5 -7.87 -35.31 -78.04
N VAL A 6 -8.22 -34.13 -77.53
CA VAL A 6 -7.27 -33.02 -77.35
C VAL A 6 -6.45 -33.32 -76.09
N CYS A 7 -5.14 -33.47 -76.21
CA CYS A 7 -4.24 -33.62 -75.07
C CYS A 7 -3.63 -32.26 -74.72
N LEU A 8 -3.74 -31.83 -73.46
CA LEU A 8 -3.12 -30.60 -72.96
C LEU A 8 -2.04 -30.97 -71.95
N CYS A 9 -0.83 -30.46 -72.12
CA CYS A 9 0.30 -30.72 -71.23
C CYS A 9 0.52 -29.56 -70.26
N ALA A 10 0.63 -29.83 -68.96
CA ALA A 10 1.00 -28.85 -67.93
C ALA A 10 2.45 -29.04 -67.50
N GLY A 11 3.25 -27.97 -67.49
CA GLY A 11 4.62 -28.00 -66.99
C GLY A 11 4.65 -27.74 -65.48
N GLY A 12 5.39 -28.52 -64.73
CA GLY A 12 5.71 -28.30 -63.31
C GLY A 12 7.22 -28.26 -63.10
N ILE A 13 7.71 -27.23 -62.42
CA ILE A 13 9.12 -27.11 -62.01
C ILE A 13 9.16 -27.09 -60.49
N PHE A 14 9.75 -28.12 -59.88
CA PHE A 14 9.80 -28.29 -58.43
C PHE A 14 11.24 -28.34 -57.92
N GLU A 15 11.48 -27.69 -56.78
CA GLU A 15 12.78 -27.68 -56.13
C GLU A 15 12.96 -28.93 -55.27
N SER A 16 14.07 -29.63 -55.42
CA SER A 16 14.40 -30.83 -54.64
C SER A 16 15.89 -30.87 -54.32
N ILE A 17 16.24 -31.49 -53.20
CA ILE A 17 17.62 -31.78 -52.84
C ILE A 17 17.96 -33.12 -53.52
N GLU A 18 19.03 -33.17 -54.34
CA GLU A 18 19.40 -34.31 -55.18
C GLU A 18 19.14 -35.68 -54.51
N SER A 19 18.41 -36.56 -55.22
CA SER A 19 17.99 -37.92 -54.80
C SER A 19 17.00 -38.02 -53.62
N GLY A 20 16.41 -36.91 -53.17
CA GLY A 20 15.35 -36.92 -52.16
C GLY A 20 14.00 -37.47 -52.64
N PRO A 21 13.09 -37.88 -51.72
CA PRO A 21 11.73 -38.25 -52.06
C PRO A 21 10.98 -37.08 -52.72
N SER A 22 9.99 -37.40 -53.56
CA SER A 22 9.12 -36.39 -54.21
C SER A 22 8.54 -35.43 -53.16
N GLY A 23 8.68 -34.13 -53.39
CA GLY A 23 8.16 -33.11 -52.48
C GLY A 23 6.63 -33.19 -52.35
N PRO A 24 6.05 -32.67 -51.25
CA PRO A 24 4.60 -32.68 -51.04
C PRO A 24 3.87 -31.90 -52.14
N GLU A 25 4.44 -30.79 -52.60
CA GLU A 25 3.94 -29.98 -53.74
C GLU A 25 3.90 -30.78 -55.06
N GLU A 26 4.92 -31.60 -55.34
CA GLU A 26 4.97 -32.46 -56.53
C GLU A 26 3.93 -33.58 -56.47
N LEU A 27 3.77 -34.19 -55.29
CA LEU A 27 2.78 -35.24 -55.05
C LEU A 27 1.36 -34.69 -55.17
N ALA A 28 1.11 -33.49 -54.64
CA ALA A 28 -0.18 -32.82 -54.71
C ALA A 28 -0.53 -32.48 -56.16
N PHE A 29 0.44 -32.00 -56.94
CA PHE A 29 0.29 -31.74 -58.36
C PHE A 29 -0.09 -33.01 -59.16
N LYS A 30 0.55 -34.15 -58.86
CA LYS A 30 0.20 -35.46 -59.47
C LYS A 30 -1.19 -35.94 -59.04
N PHE A 31 -1.48 -35.88 -57.75
CA PHE A 31 -2.76 -36.29 -57.15
C PHE A 31 -3.94 -35.54 -57.78
N ALA A 32 -3.79 -34.23 -57.90
CA ALA A 32 -4.74 -33.34 -58.52
C ALA A 32 -5.06 -33.68 -59.97
N LEU A 33 -4.04 -33.80 -60.82
CA LEU A 33 -4.22 -34.09 -62.24
C LEU A 33 -4.83 -35.49 -62.45
N ASN A 34 -4.41 -36.47 -61.64
CA ASN A 34 -5.00 -37.80 -61.65
C ASN A 34 -6.47 -37.78 -61.20
N THR A 35 -6.81 -36.97 -60.20
CA THR A 35 -8.19 -36.82 -59.69
C THR A 35 -9.10 -36.14 -60.71
N ILE A 36 -8.61 -35.09 -61.37
CA ILE A 36 -9.35 -34.39 -62.44
C ILE A 36 -9.55 -35.32 -63.65
N ASN A 37 -8.51 -36.04 -64.08
CA ASN A 37 -8.60 -36.97 -65.21
C ASN A 37 -9.52 -38.18 -64.92
N ARG A 38 -9.61 -38.62 -63.67
CA ARG A 38 -10.57 -39.66 -63.24
C ARG A 38 -12.02 -39.16 -63.31
N ASN A 39 -12.24 -37.86 -63.11
CA ASN A 39 -13.56 -37.26 -63.14
C ASN A 39 -13.95 -36.82 -64.57
N ARG A 40 -14.50 -37.76 -65.34
CA ARG A 40 -14.95 -37.54 -66.74
C ARG A 40 -16.07 -36.50 -66.91
N THR A 41 -16.67 -36.02 -65.81
CA THR A 41 -17.67 -34.94 -65.85
C THR A 41 -17.04 -33.57 -66.09
N LEU A 42 -15.77 -33.39 -65.72
CA LEU A 42 -15.05 -32.11 -65.88
C LEU A 42 -14.49 -31.93 -67.29
N LEU A 43 -13.97 -33.01 -67.90
CA LEU A 43 -13.32 -33.00 -69.22
C LEU A 43 -13.66 -34.27 -70.03
N PRO A 44 -14.78 -34.28 -70.78
CA PRO A 44 -15.21 -35.48 -71.50
C PRO A 44 -14.36 -35.82 -72.73
N ASN A 45 -13.75 -34.82 -73.39
CA ASN A 45 -13.01 -34.97 -74.66
C ASN A 45 -11.53 -34.56 -74.57
N THR A 46 -10.98 -34.40 -73.36
CA THR A 46 -9.63 -33.86 -73.16
C THR A 46 -8.93 -34.54 -72.00
N THR A 47 -7.68 -34.93 -72.22
CA THR A 47 -6.81 -35.51 -71.19
C THR A 47 -5.73 -34.51 -70.81
N LEU A 48 -5.57 -34.25 -69.51
CA LEU A 48 -4.48 -33.44 -69.00
C LEU A 48 -3.27 -34.34 -68.76
N THR A 49 -2.17 -34.07 -69.45
CA THR A 49 -0.86 -34.68 -69.18
C THR A 49 0.02 -33.66 -68.47
N TYR A 50 1.12 -34.12 -67.91
CA TYR A 50 2.07 -33.24 -67.24
C TYR A 50 3.53 -33.62 -67.53
N ASP A 51 4.38 -32.60 -67.51
CA ASP A 51 5.83 -32.73 -67.50
C ASP A 51 6.37 -32.15 -66.19
N ILE A 52 7.18 -32.92 -65.45
CA ILE A 52 7.72 -32.52 -64.16
C ILE A 52 9.24 -32.45 -64.27
N GLN A 53 9.80 -31.26 -64.04
CA GLN A 53 11.23 -31.01 -63.95
C GLN A 53 11.62 -30.74 -62.51
N ARG A 54 12.72 -31.35 -62.07
CA ARG A 54 13.32 -31.13 -60.75
C ARG A 54 14.57 -30.28 -60.89
N ILE A 55 14.70 -29.28 -60.03
CA ILE A 55 15.83 -28.35 -60.00
C ILE A 55 16.41 -28.25 -58.59
N ASN A 56 17.67 -27.87 -58.49
CA ASN A 56 18.28 -27.57 -57.18
C ASN A 56 17.73 -26.26 -56.59
N MET A 57 17.67 -26.19 -55.25
CA MET A 57 17.27 -24.96 -54.55
C MET A 57 18.23 -23.81 -54.90
N PHE A 58 17.68 -22.61 -55.08
CA PHE A 58 18.40 -21.38 -55.42
C PHE A 58 19.02 -21.33 -56.84
N ASP A 59 18.87 -22.37 -57.68
CA ASP A 59 19.42 -22.38 -59.04
C ASP A 59 18.42 -21.81 -60.07
N SER A 60 18.45 -20.48 -60.23
CA SER A 60 17.63 -19.77 -61.21
C SER A 60 18.01 -20.05 -62.67
N PHE A 61 19.26 -20.46 -62.93
CA PHE A 61 19.73 -20.76 -64.28
C PHE A 61 19.18 -22.12 -64.74
N GLU A 62 19.25 -23.13 -63.87
CA GLU A 62 18.65 -24.42 -64.13
C GLU A 62 17.13 -24.32 -64.29
N ALA A 63 16.45 -23.53 -63.44
CA ALA A 63 15.03 -23.24 -63.59
C ALA A 63 14.69 -22.65 -64.96
N SER A 64 15.51 -21.71 -65.44
CA SER A 64 15.33 -21.06 -66.75
C SER A 64 15.50 -22.06 -67.90
N ARG A 65 16.54 -22.90 -67.84
CA ARG A 65 16.79 -23.95 -68.84
C ARG A 65 15.62 -24.94 -68.91
N LYS A 66 15.13 -25.40 -67.75
CA LYS A 66 13.99 -26.34 -67.65
C LYS A 66 12.67 -25.72 -68.12
N ALA A 67 12.46 -24.43 -67.86
CA ALA A 67 11.33 -23.71 -68.43
C ALA A 67 11.40 -23.66 -69.97
N CYS A 68 12.57 -23.36 -70.55
CA CYS A 68 12.76 -23.39 -72.00
C CYS A 68 12.50 -24.79 -72.61
N GLU A 69 12.95 -25.86 -71.94
CA GLU A 69 12.65 -27.25 -72.33
C GLU A 69 11.13 -27.50 -72.36
N GLN A 70 10.41 -27.13 -71.30
CA GLN A 70 8.94 -27.28 -71.23
C GLN A 70 8.20 -26.44 -72.29
N LEU A 71 8.69 -25.24 -72.56
CA LEU A 71 8.13 -24.39 -73.61
C LEU A 71 8.34 -24.99 -75.00
N SER A 72 9.49 -25.63 -75.24
CA SER A 72 9.76 -26.34 -76.50
C SER A 72 8.85 -27.56 -76.69
N LEU A 73 8.40 -28.20 -75.60
CA LEU A 73 7.43 -29.29 -75.61
C LEU A 73 5.98 -28.83 -75.84
N GLY A 74 5.70 -27.52 -75.72
CA GLY A 74 4.37 -26.95 -75.93
C GLY A 74 3.44 -27.11 -74.73
N VAL A 75 3.90 -26.74 -73.52
CA VAL A 75 3.05 -26.73 -72.31
C VAL A 75 2.02 -25.59 -72.33
N ALA A 76 0.83 -25.85 -71.79
CA ALA A 76 -0.28 -24.89 -71.71
C ALA A 76 -0.14 -23.88 -70.55
N ALA A 77 0.62 -24.23 -69.51
CA ALA A 77 0.95 -23.39 -68.37
C ALA A 77 2.15 -24.00 -67.63
N ILE A 78 2.88 -23.16 -66.88
CA ILE A 78 4.00 -23.57 -66.03
C ILE A 78 3.64 -23.30 -64.56
N PHE A 79 3.81 -24.31 -63.72
CA PHE A 79 3.59 -24.27 -62.26
C PHE A 79 4.94 -24.33 -61.53
N GLY A 80 5.14 -23.45 -60.55
CA GLY A 80 6.41 -23.36 -59.80
C GLY A 80 7.53 -22.69 -60.61
N PRO A 81 8.72 -22.47 -60.04
CA PRO A 81 9.28 -23.02 -58.78
C PRO A 81 8.94 -22.23 -57.51
N SER A 82 9.30 -22.79 -56.35
CA SER A 82 8.90 -22.31 -55.01
C SER A 82 9.79 -21.17 -54.48
N HIS A 83 11.08 -21.16 -54.81
CA HIS A 83 11.98 -20.05 -54.44
C HIS A 83 11.79 -18.81 -55.31
N SER A 84 11.88 -17.63 -54.70
CA SER A 84 11.63 -16.35 -55.35
C SER A 84 12.59 -16.04 -56.51
N SER A 85 13.88 -16.39 -56.39
CA SER A 85 14.89 -16.17 -57.45
C SER A 85 14.59 -16.99 -58.71
N SER A 86 14.35 -18.29 -58.53
CA SER A 86 14.00 -19.23 -59.59
C SER A 86 12.67 -18.83 -60.25
N ALA A 87 11.66 -18.47 -59.45
CA ALA A 87 10.34 -18.07 -59.94
C ALA A 87 10.38 -16.77 -60.76
N ASN A 88 11.25 -15.82 -60.40
CA ASN A 88 11.42 -14.58 -61.17
C ASN A 88 12.00 -14.84 -62.57
N ALA A 89 12.96 -15.75 -62.68
CA ALA A 89 13.54 -16.12 -63.97
C ALA A 89 12.50 -16.79 -64.88
N VAL A 90 11.75 -17.77 -64.35
CA VAL A 90 10.66 -18.44 -65.07
C VAL A 90 9.53 -17.46 -65.43
N GLN A 91 9.17 -16.54 -64.55
CA GLN A 91 8.17 -15.50 -64.83
C GLN A 91 8.60 -14.59 -65.99
N SER A 92 9.87 -14.18 -66.03
CA SER A 92 10.36 -13.30 -67.09
C SER A 92 10.26 -13.97 -68.46
N ILE A 93 10.63 -15.25 -68.54
CA ILE A 93 10.53 -16.06 -69.76
C ILE A 93 9.05 -16.27 -70.16
N SER A 94 8.21 -16.60 -69.18
CA SER A 94 6.78 -16.85 -69.36
C SER A 94 6.04 -15.61 -69.87
N ASN A 95 6.36 -14.42 -69.33
CA ASN A 95 5.83 -13.13 -69.79
C ASN A 95 6.26 -12.82 -71.23
N ALA A 96 7.52 -13.10 -71.59
CA ALA A 96 8.04 -12.82 -72.92
C ALA A 96 7.38 -13.71 -74.01
N LEU A 97 7.02 -14.94 -73.65
CA LEU A 97 6.47 -15.94 -74.57
C LEU A 97 4.95 -16.11 -74.47
N GLY A 98 4.28 -15.30 -73.64
CA GLY A 98 2.82 -15.33 -73.49
C GLY A 98 2.28 -16.60 -72.83
N VAL A 99 3.10 -17.31 -72.05
CA VAL A 99 2.69 -18.53 -71.33
C VAL A 99 2.34 -18.18 -69.88
N PRO A 100 1.18 -18.64 -69.34
CA PRO A 100 0.83 -18.38 -67.95
C PRO A 100 1.77 -19.09 -66.97
N HIS A 101 2.33 -18.31 -66.04
CA HIS A 101 3.10 -18.81 -64.91
C HIS A 101 2.28 -18.71 -63.62
N ILE A 102 2.12 -19.84 -62.92
CA ILE A 102 1.31 -19.95 -61.70
C ILE A 102 2.25 -20.13 -60.51
N GLN A 103 2.21 -19.15 -59.60
CA GLN A 103 3.05 -19.11 -58.40
C GLN A 103 2.23 -19.39 -57.14
N THR A 104 2.85 -20.06 -56.18
CA THR A 104 2.21 -20.54 -54.94
C THR A 104 2.74 -19.84 -53.68
N ARG A 105 3.89 -19.14 -53.78
CA ARG A 105 4.53 -18.41 -52.66
C ARG A 105 4.46 -16.90 -52.83
N TRP A 106 4.58 -16.20 -51.71
CA TRP A 106 4.50 -14.73 -51.64
C TRP A 106 5.67 -14.07 -52.39
N LYS A 107 5.39 -12.97 -53.10
CA LYS A 107 6.34 -12.16 -53.86
C LYS A 107 6.29 -10.70 -53.41
N HIS A 108 7.46 -10.05 -53.32
CA HIS A 108 7.58 -8.61 -53.14
C HIS A 108 7.33 -7.89 -54.48
N GLN A 109 6.36 -6.97 -54.53
CA GLN A 109 6.15 -6.11 -55.69
C GLN A 109 6.98 -4.83 -55.55
N VAL A 110 7.80 -4.54 -56.56
CA VAL A 110 8.47 -3.25 -56.72
C VAL A 110 7.76 -2.53 -57.86
N SER A 111 6.82 -1.64 -57.55
CA SER A 111 6.39 -0.63 -58.51
C SER A 111 5.70 0.55 -57.82
N ASP A 112 6.25 1.69 -58.14
CA ASP A 112 5.75 3.06 -58.02
C ASP A 112 4.30 3.20 -58.51
N ASN A 113 3.31 2.76 -57.75
CA ASN A 113 1.94 3.26 -57.85
C ASN A 113 1.12 2.92 -56.60
N ARG A 114 0.38 3.92 -56.15
CA ARG A 114 -0.48 3.89 -54.97
C ARG A 114 -1.52 2.79 -55.13
N ASP A 115 -1.51 1.82 -54.21
CA ASP A 115 -2.70 1.35 -53.52
C ASP A 115 -2.32 0.48 -52.32
N SER A 116 -2.77 0.93 -51.15
CA SER A 116 -2.57 0.29 -49.85
C SER A 116 -3.71 -0.71 -49.58
N TYR A 117 -3.38 -1.99 -49.63
CA TYR A 117 -4.24 -3.06 -49.11
C TYR A 117 -3.50 -3.78 -47.99
N TYR A 118 -3.93 -3.53 -46.75
CA TYR A 118 -3.44 -4.20 -45.55
C TYR A 118 -4.62 -4.79 -44.79
N VAL A 119 -4.48 -6.03 -44.33
CA VAL A 119 -5.40 -6.64 -43.38
C VAL A 119 -4.88 -6.27 -42.00
N SER A 120 -5.61 -5.39 -41.31
CA SER A 120 -5.37 -5.14 -39.89
C SER A 120 -5.90 -6.33 -39.11
N LEU A 121 -5.00 -7.22 -38.70
CA LEU A 121 -5.26 -8.15 -37.60
C LEU A 121 -5.46 -7.31 -36.34
N TYR A 122 -6.72 -7.03 -36.01
CA TYR A 122 -7.09 -6.51 -34.70
C TYR A 122 -7.40 -7.70 -33.79
N PRO A 123 -6.47 -8.07 -32.90
CA PRO A 123 -6.85 -8.69 -31.66
C PRO A 123 -7.19 -7.61 -30.61
N ASP A 124 -8.18 -7.87 -29.76
CA ASP A 124 -8.43 -7.13 -28.52
C ASP A 124 -7.27 -7.35 -27.53
N PHE A 125 -6.07 -6.85 -27.84
CA PHE A 125 -4.92 -6.91 -26.93
C PHE A 125 -4.63 -5.55 -26.31
N CYS A 126 -4.84 -5.49 -25.00
CA CYS A 126 -4.41 -4.41 -24.11
C CYS A 126 -2.88 -4.43 -23.85
N SER A 127 -2.09 -5.07 -24.72
CA SER A 127 -0.65 -5.26 -24.50
C SER A 127 0.15 -4.08 -25.06
N ARG A 128 0.87 -3.37 -24.18
CA ARG A 128 1.71 -2.22 -24.53
C ARG A 128 3.09 -2.62 -25.07
N THR A 129 3.43 -3.92 -25.09
CA THR A 129 4.74 -4.46 -25.53
C THR A 129 4.59 -5.78 -26.26
N VAL A 130 5.03 -5.85 -27.52
CA VAL A 130 4.96 -7.06 -28.36
C VAL A 130 6.35 -7.37 -28.91
N THR A 131 6.72 -8.66 -28.90
CA THR A 131 7.98 -9.13 -29.50
C THR A 131 7.67 -9.88 -30.78
N VAL A 132 8.31 -9.49 -31.88
CA VAL A 132 8.18 -10.13 -33.19
C VAL A 132 9.46 -10.90 -33.45
N VAL A 133 9.29 -12.19 -33.74
CA VAL A 133 10.36 -13.14 -33.98
C VAL A 133 10.17 -13.67 -35.40
N TYR A 134 11.11 -13.39 -36.29
CA TYR A 134 11.03 -13.74 -37.70
C TYR A 134 12.20 -14.63 -38.12
N ASP A 135 11.94 -15.48 -39.13
CA ASP A 135 12.90 -16.45 -39.66
C ASP A 135 13.86 -15.81 -40.68
N ASP A 136 13.33 -15.34 -41.81
CA ASP A 136 14.11 -14.87 -42.94
C ASP A 136 13.95 -13.37 -43.22
N SER A 137 14.86 -12.81 -44.01
CA SER A 137 14.82 -11.39 -44.38
C SER A 137 13.53 -11.01 -45.14
N THR A 138 12.86 -11.97 -45.78
CA THR A 138 11.56 -11.73 -46.44
C THR A 138 10.43 -11.56 -45.44
N GLY A 139 10.49 -12.23 -44.28
CA GLY A 139 9.56 -12.05 -43.16
C GLY A 139 9.44 -10.60 -42.70
N LEU A 140 10.55 -9.86 -42.65
CA LEU A 140 10.54 -8.44 -42.27
C LEU A 140 9.74 -7.56 -43.24
N ILE A 141 9.76 -7.92 -44.54
CA ILE A 141 9.03 -7.22 -45.59
C ILE A 141 7.53 -7.53 -45.48
N ARG A 142 7.16 -8.79 -45.21
CA ARG A 142 5.75 -9.18 -44.95
C ARG A 142 5.20 -8.48 -43.71
N LEU A 143 6.04 -8.25 -42.71
CA LEU A 143 5.68 -7.62 -41.44
C LEU A 143 5.81 -6.09 -41.45
N GLN A 144 6.11 -5.46 -42.58
CA GLN A 144 6.35 -4.02 -42.68
C GLN A 144 5.19 -3.18 -42.12
N GLU A 145 3.94 -3.58 -42.33
CA GLU A 145 2.77 -2.87 -41.79
C GLU A 145 2.64 -3.03 -40.27
N LEU A 146 3.00 -4.19 -39.71
CA LEU A 146 3.07 -4.40 -38.26
C LEU A 146 4.19 -3.54 -37.63
N ILE A 147 5.30 -3.36 -38.35
CA ILE A 147 6.43 -2.52 -37.92
C ILE A 147 6.06 -1.03 -37.95
N LYS A 148 5.11 -0.61 -38.80
CA LYS A 148 4.56 0.77 -38.83
C LYS A 148 3.47 1.01 -37.76
N ALA A 149 2.91 -0.04 -37.17
CA ALA A 149 1.84 0.07 -36.17
C ALA A 149 2.19 0.85 -34.88
N PRO A 150 3.43 0.78 -34.33
CA PRO A 150 3.84 1.56 -33.15
C PRO A 150 3.57 3.06 -33.26
N SER A 151 3.77 3.64 -34.44
CA SER A 151 3.54 5.08 -34.70
C SER A 151 2.06 5.48 -34.60
N ARG A 152 1.13 4.53 -34.79
CA ARG A 152 -0.31 4.78 -34.75
C ARG A 152 -0.95 4.43 -33.42
N TYR A 153 -0.41 3.43 -32.71
CA TYR A 153 -1.07 2.81 -31.56
C TYR A 153 -0.24 2.82 -30.26
N ASN A 154 0.92 3.47 -30.24
CA ASN A 154 1.80 3.58 -29.07
C ASN A 154 2.18 2.22 -28.44
N ILE A 155 2.43 1.23 -29.32
CA ILE A 155 2.86 -0.12 -28.95
C ILE A 155 4.39 -0.17 -28.95
N ARG A 156 5.01 -0.73 -27.91
CA ARG A 156 6.46 -0.98 -27.89
C ARG A 156 6.76 -2.30 -28.60
N LEU A 157 7.32 -2.22 -29.80
CA LEU A 157 7.69 -3.38 -30.60
C LEU A 157 9.17 -3.74 -30.39
N LYS A 158 9.45 -5.02 -30.13
CA LYS A 158 10.81 -5.57 -30.16
C LYS A 158 10.92 -6.54 -31.33
N ILE A 159 11.96 -6.41 -32.13
CA ILE A 159 12.16 -7.23 -33.33
C ILE A 159 13.40 -8.10 -33.10
N ARG A 160 13.25 -9.41 -33.30
CA ARG A 160 14.30 -10.42 -33.09
C ARG A 160 14.32 -11.36 -34.30
N GLN A 161 15.50 -11.70 -34.78
CA GLN A 161 15.67 -12.67 -35.88
C GLN A 161 16.07 -14.03 -35.30
N LEU A 162 15.58 -15.13 -35.89
CA LEU A 162 16.14 -16.45 -35.65
C LEU A 162 17.51 -16.58 -36.32
N ALA A 163 18.48 -17.16 -35.62
CA ALA A 163 19.78 -17.45 -36.22
C ALA A 163 19.61 -18.52 -37.30
N ALA A 164 19.86 -18.17 -38.57
CA ALA A 164 19.78 -19.09 -39.70
C ALA A 164 20.87 -20.18 -39.65
N ASP A 165 22.02 -19.86 -39.04
CA ASP A 165 23.23 -20.70 -39.09
C ASP A 165 23.22 -21.83 -38.05
N THR A 166 22.44 -21.68 -36.98
CA THR A 166 22.33 -22.66 -35.89
C THR A 166 20.87 -23.01 -35.68
N LYS A 167 20.52 -24.29 -35.87
CA LYS A 167 19.26 -24.87 -35.40
C LYS A 167 19.20 -24.94 -33.86
N ASP A 168 19.58 -23.86 -33.16
CA ASP A 168 19.42 -23.67 -31.71
C ASP A 168 18.83 -22.29 -31.36
N ALA A 169 17.55 -22.24 -30.97
CA ALA A 169 16.84 -21.03 -30.59
C ALA A 169 16.87 -20.81 -29.07
N LYS A 170 17.44 -21.75 -28.30
CA LYS A 170 17.59 -21.65 -26.84
C LYS A 170 18.27 -20.36 -26.38
N PRO A 171 19.34 -19.84 -27.03
CA PRO A 171 19.95 -18.58 -26.63
C PRO A 171 18.97 -17.40 -26.71
N LEU A 172 18.22 -17.33 -27.82
CA LEU A 172 17.21 -16.30 -28.04
C LEU A 172 16.07 -16.43 -27.02
N LEU A 173 15.53 -17.64 -26.85
CA LEU A 173 14.48 -17.94 -25.87
C LEU A 173 14.92 -17.62 -24.43
N LYS A 174 16.19 -17.88 -24.07
CA LYS A 174 16.75 -17.53 -22.77
C LYS A 174 16.81 -16.02 -22.55
N GLU A 175 17.17 -15.26 -23.57
CA GLU A 175 17.17 -13.80 -23.52
C GLU A 175 15.75 -13.25 -23.38
N MET A 176 14.80 -13.78 -24.16
CA MET A 176 13.38 -13.44 -24.09
C MET A 176 12.79 -13.72 -22.70
N LYS A 177 13.14 -14.88 -22.12
CA LYS A 177 12.75 -15.25 -20.74
C LYS A 177 13.33 -14.30 -19.70
N LYS A 178 14.60 -13.89 -19.83
CA LYS A 178 15.24 -12.90 -18.95
C LYS A 178 14.61 -11.52 -19.10
N ALA A 179 14.24 -11.14 -20.32
CA ALA A 179 13.56 -9.90 -20.66
C ALA A 179 12.06 -9.91 -20.31
N LYS A 180 11.52 -11.05 -19.85
CA LYS A 180 10.10 -11.26 -19.49
C LYS A 180 9.14 -10.91 -20.63
N GLU A 181 9.44 -11.43 -21.82
CA GLU A 181 8.66 -11.23 -23.03
C GLU A 181 7.56 -12.29 -23.12
N PHE A 182 6.32 -11.92 -22.77
CA PHE A 182 5.17 -12.83 -22.71
C PHE A 182 4.31 -12.87 -23.96
N HIS A 183 4.30 -11.78 -24.75
CA HIS A 183 3.56 -11.67 -26.00
C HIS A 183 4.52 -11.76 -27.18
N VAL A 184 4.47 -12.87 -27.90
CA VAL A 184 5.42 -13.17 -28.97
C VAL A 184 4.68 -13.56 -30.25
N ILE A 185 5.03 -12.92 -31.35
CA ILE A 185 4.56 -13.23 -32.70
C ILE A 185 5.69 -13.97 -33.42
N PHE A 186 5.41 -15.18 -33.89
CA PHE A 186 6.32 -15.99 -34.69
C PHE A 186 5.94 -15.93 -36.17
N ASP A 187 6.85 -15.40 -36.98
CA ASP A 187 6.80 -15.43 -38.44
C ASP A 187 7.86 -16.38 -38.99
N CYS A 188 7.48 -17.66 -39.07
CA CYS A 188 8.34 -18.74 -39.51
C CYS A 188 7.53 -19.82 -40.24
N SER A 189 8.22 -20.71 -40.96
CA SER A 189 7.59 -21.89 -41.55
C SER A 189 7.02 -22.81 -40.46
N HIS A 190 6.07 -23.66 -40.82
CA HIS A 190 5.49 -24.60 -39.85
C HIS A 190 6.56 -25.59 -39.31
N GLU A 191 7.53 -26.00 -40.12
CA GLU A 191 8.66 -26.84 -39.68
C GLU A 191 9.51 -26.18 -38.57
N ILE A 192 9.81 -24.89 -38.73
CA ILE A 192 10.58 -24.12 -37.74
C ILE A 192 9.74 -23.85 -36.50
N ALA A 193 8.44 -23.58 -36.66
CA ALA A 193 7.52 -23.43 -35.54
C ALA A 193 7.46 -24.70 -34.67
N ALA A 194 7.42 -25.89 -35.27
CA ALA A 194 7.46 -27.17 -34.56
C ALA A 194 8.70 -27.28 -33.65
N TRP A 195 9.85 -26.91 -34.21
CA TRP A 195 11.12 -26.97 -33.53
C TRP A 195 11.25 -25.89 -32.43
N ILE A 196 10.81 -24.65 -32.67
CA ILE A 196 10.77 -23.58 -31.65
C ILE A 196 9.90 -24.01 -30.47
N LEU A 197 8.72 -24.57 -30.72
CA LEU A 197 7.80 -25.02 -29.68
C LEU A 197 8.41 -26.10 -28.79
N LYS A 198 9.11 -27.07 -29.38
CA LYS A 198 9.83 -28.12 -28.65
C LYS A 198 10.91 -27.51 -27.75
N GLN A 199 11.64 -26.52 -28.23
CA GLN A 199 12.63 -25.81 -27.42
C GLN A 199 12.00 -24.94 -26.33
N ALA A 200 10.92 -24.23 -26.62
CA ALA A 200 10.17 -23.42 -25.67
C ALA A 200 9.63 -24.28 -24.52
N LEU A 201 9.14 -25.48 -24.82
CA LEU A 201 8.70 -26.46 -23.82
C LEU A 201 9.86 -26.86 -22.90
N SER A 202 11.01 -27.22 -23.46
CA SER A 202 12.21 -27.58 -22.69
C SER A 202 12.73 -26.44 -21.80
N MET A 203 12.49 -25.19 -22.20
CA MET A 203 12.89 -23.98 -21.49
C MET A 203 11.84 -23.51 -20.46
N GLY A 204 10.71 -24.21 -20.34
CA GLY A 204 9.60 -23.82 -19.47
C GLY A 204 8.98 -22.48 -19.87
N MET A 205 8.88 -22.22 -21.17
CA MET A 205 8.23 -21.04 -21.76
C MET A 205 6.84 -21.36 -22.34
N VAL A 206 6.25 -22.47 -21.91
CA VAL A 206 4.91 -22.91 -22.29
C VAL A 206 4.09 -22.99 -21.01
N THR A 207 3.56 -21.84 -20.60
CA THR A 207 2.75 -21.67 -19.38
C THR A 207 1.58 -20.73 -19.69
N GLU A 208 0.59 -20.67 -18.82
CA GLU A 208 -0.59 -19.77 -18.92
C GLU A 208 -0.27 -18.29 -19.19
N TYR A 209 0.90 -17.83 -18.77
CA TYR A 209 1.35 -16.44 -18.97
C TYR A 209 1.80 -16.11 -20.39
N TYR A 210 2.16 -17.10 -21.20
CA TYR A 210 2.66 -16.86 -22.55
C TYR A 210 1.53 -16.83 -23.56
N HIS A 211 1.62 -15.86 -24.47
CA HIS A 211 0.76 -15.76 -25.62
C HIS A 211 1.60 -15.81 -26.90
N TYR A 212 1.44 -16.90 -27.64
CA TYR A 212 2.08 -17.09 -28.94
C TYR A 212 1.09 -16.88 -30.08
N ILE A 213 1.50 -16.09 -31.07
CA ILE A 213 0.77 -15.88 -32.31
C ILE A 213 1.62 -16.41 -33.45
N PHE A 214 1.10 -17.36 -34.21
CA PHE A 214 1.78 -17.89 -35.38
C PHE A 214 1.15 -17.30 -36.65
N THR A 215 1.97 -16.68 -37.49
CA THR A 215 1.50 -16.10 -38.77
C THR A 215 1.30 -17.16 -39.86
N THR A 216 1.94 -18.33 -39.73
CA THR A 216 1.83 -19.42 -40.68
C THR A 216 0.39 -19.92 -40.79
N LEU A 217 -0.03 -20.24 -42.02
CA LEU A 217 -1.36 -20.77 -42.32
C LEU A 217 -1.49 -22.27 -42.02
N ASP A 218 -0.36 -22.95 -41.81
CA ASP A 218 -0.26 -24.39 -41.62
C ASP A 218 -0.07 -24.77 -40.15
N LEU A 219 -0.56 -23.94 -39.20
CA LEU A 219 -0.42 -24.24 -37.77
C LEU A 219 -1.09 -25.57 -37.39
N PHE A 220 -2.14 -25.96 -38.13
CA PHE A 220 -2.85 -27.22 -37.94
C PHE A 220 -2.03 -28.47 -38.34
N ALA A 221 -0.91 -28.30 -39.05
CA ALA A 221 -0.02 -29.41 -39.42
C ALA A 221 0.93 -29.80 -38.27
N LEU A 222 0.92 -29.06 -37.16
CA LEU A 222 1.73 -29.34 -35.98
C LEU A 222 0.99 -30.22 -34.98
N ASP A 223 1.74 -31.11 -34.33
CA ASP A 223 1.21 -31.84 -33.18
C ASP A 223 1.11 -30.90 -31.97
N MET A 224 -0.12 -30.52 -31.63
CA MET A 224 -0.43 -29.63 -30.52
C MET A 224 -0.72 -30.37 -29.21
N GLU A 225 -0.73 -31.71 -29.22
CA GLU A 225 -1.08 -32.51 -28.05
C GLU A 225 -0.20 -32.23 -26.83
N PRO A 226 1.14 -32.08 -26.95
CA PRO A 226 2.01 -31.79 -25.81
C PRO A 226 1.76 -30.43 -25.14
N TYR A 227 1.11 -29.49 -25.85
CA TYR A 227 0.97 -28.10 -25.40
C TYR A 227 -0.43 -27.79 -24.84
N ARG A 228 -1.44 -28.62 -25.14
CA ARG A 228 -2.85 -28.34 -24.82
C ARG A 228 -3.15 -28.17 -23.32
N PHE A 229 -2.42 -28.86 -22.46
CA PHE A 229 -2.63 -28.85 -21.00
C PHE A 229 -1.70 -27.88 -20.26
N SER A 230 -0.87 -27.13 -20.97
CA SER A 230 0.09 -26.20 -20.38
C SER A 230 -0.50 -24.82 -20.02
N GLY A 231 -1.77 -24.58 -20.39
CA GLY A 231 -2.47 -23.30 -20.20
C GLY A 231 -2.07 -22.18 -21.16
N VAL A 232 -1.07 -22.39 -22.01
CA VAL A 232 -0.57 -21.40 -22.97
C VAL A 232 -1.64 -20.96 -23.97
N ASN A 233 -1.74 -19.65 -24.22
CA ASN A 233 -2.59 -19.15 -25.29
C ASN A 233 -1.82 -19.18 -26.61
N MET A 234 -2.23 -20.05 -27.53
CA MET A 234 -1.68 -20.12 -28.89
C MET A 234 -2.76 -19.75 -29.88
N THR A 235 -2.45 -18.79 -30.75
CA THR A 235 -3.32 -18.37 -31.85
C THR A 235 -2.62 -18.58 -33.18
N GLY A 236 -3.38 -18.99 -34.17
CA GLY A 236 -2.90 -19.14 -35.54
C GLY A 236 -3.99 -18.81 -36.54
N PHE A 237 -3.62 -18.97 -37.80
CA PHE A 237 -4.49 -18.67 -38.92
C PHE A 237 -4.67 -19.89 -39.81
N ARG A 238 -5.86 -19.99 -40.42
CA ARG A 238 -6.20 -21.07 -41.33
C ARG A 238 -7.00 -20.50 -42.50
N ILE A 239 -6.61 -20.85 -43.73
CA ILE A 239 -7.37 -20.49 -44.94
C ILE A 239 -8.19 -21.70 -45.44
N LEU A 240 -7.75 -22.92 -45.15
CA LEU A 240 -8.44 -24.15 -45.55
C LEU A 240 -9.76 -24.33 -44.79
N ASN A 241 -10.88 -24.47 -45.51
CA ASN A 241 -12.17 -24.70 -44.88
C ASN A 241 -12.41 -26.19 -44.61
N THR A 242 -11.85 -26.69 -43.50
CA THR A 242 -12.00 -28.09 -43.07
C THR A 242 -13.42 -28.46 -42.64
N GLU A 243 -14.33 -27.49 -42.52
CA GLU A 243 -15.74 -27.73 -42.19
C GLU A 243 -16.59 -28.07 -43.43
N SER A 244 -16.05 -27.87 -44.64
CA SER A 244 -16.74 -28.22 -45.88
C SER A 244 -16.65 -29.74 -46.15
N PRO A 245 -17.77 -30.43 -46.39
CA PRO A 245 -17.77 -31.87 -46.64
C PRO A 245 -16.98 -32.25 -47.92
N GLN A 246 -16.92 -31.34 -48.90
CA GLN A 246 -16.11 -31.53 -50.10
C GLN A 246 -14.62 -31.58 -49.74
N VAL A 247 -14.16 -30.61 -48.94
CA VAL A 247 -12.76 -30.50 -48.51
C VAL A 247 -12.39 -31.68 -47.62
N SER A 248 -13.24 -32.07 -46.66
CA SER A 248 -12.98 -33.23 -45.80
C SER A 248 -12.84 -34.52 -46.59
N SER A 249 -13.67 -34.74 -47.62
CA SER A 249 -13.56 -35.93 -48.48
C SER A 249 -12.27 -35.98 -49.30
N ILE A 250 -11.71 -34.81 -49.65
CA ILE A 250 -10.44 -34.70 -50.39
C ILE A 250 -9.26 -34.92 -49.43
N ILE A 251 -9.34 -34.37 -48.20
CA ILE A 251 -8.35 -34.62 -47.14
C ILE A 251 -8.27 -36.12 -46.83
N GLU A 252 -9.42 -36.81 -46.71
CA GLU A 252 -9.44 -38.26 -46.47
C GLU A 252 -8.77 -39.04 -47.62
N LYS A 253 -9.09 -38.73 -48.88
CA LYS A 253 -8.46 -39.36 -50.05
C LYS A 253 -6.96 -39.11 -50.10
N TRP A 254 -6.52 -37.89 -49.81
CA TRP A 254 -5.11 -37.51 -49.75
C TRP A 254 -4.36 -38.28 -48.66
N SER A 255 -4.95 -38.38 -47.46
CA SER A 255 -4.35 -39.09 -46.34
C SER A 255 -4.11 -40.58 -46.63
N MET A 256 -5.06 -41.22 -47.34
CA MET A 256 -4.96 -42.62 -47.75
C MET A 256 -3.87 -42.87 -48.78
N GLU A 257 -3.61 -41.91 -49.68
CA GLU A 257 -2.57 -42.02 -50.72
C GLU A 257 -1.16 -41.77 -50.15
N ARG A 258 -1.06 -40.99 -49.06
CA ARG A 258 0.21 -40.65 -48.41
C ARG A 258 0.73 -41.72 -47.41
N LEU A 259 -0.13 -42.64 -46.95
CA LEU A 259 0.24 -43.77 -46.07
C LEU A 259 1.25 -44.78 -46.69
N GLN A 260 1.62 -44.61 -47.96
CA GLN A 260 2.67 -45.42 -48.61
C GLN A 260 4.10 -44.88 -48.42
N ALA A 261 4.29 -43.69 -47.82
CA ALA A 261 5.62 -43.13 -47.52
C ALA A 261 6.08 -43.50 -46.09
N PRO A 262 7.39 -43.73 -45.84
CA PRO A 262 7.88 -44.14 -44.53
C PRO A 262 7.69 -43.03 -43.47
N PRO A 263 7.15 -43.33 -42.28
CA PRO A 263 6.88 -42.33 -41.24
C PRO A 263 8.18 -41.82 -40.60
N LYS A 264 8.21 -40.51 -40.25
CA LYS A 264 9.29 -39.89 -39.45
C LYS A 264 8.72 -39.40 -38.10
N PRO A 265 8.70 -40.25 -37.05
CA PRO A 265 8.01 -39.97 -35.79
C PRO A 265 8.59 -38.79 -34.98
N ASP A 266 9.83 -38.36 -35.23
CA ASP A 266 10.52 -37.37 -34.37
C ASP A 266 10.29 -35.89 -34.72
N SER A 267 9.54 -35.62 -35.80
CA SER A 267 9.46 -34.28 -36.40
C SER A 267 8.48 -33.33 -35.69
N GLY A 268 7.49 -33.86 -34.94
CA GLY A 268 6.45 -33.05 -34.31
C GLY A 268 5.42 -32.46 -35.29
N LEU A 269 5.37 -33.00 -36.52
CA LEU A 269 4.36 -32.71 -37.53
C LEU A 269 3.36 -33.87 -37.62
N LEU A 270 2.11 -33.55 -37.96
CA LEU A 270 1.08 -34.54 -38.26
C LEU A 270 1.27 -35.06 -39.70
N ASP A 271 1.56 -36.34 -39.84
CA ASP A 271 1.73 -36.99 -41.15
C ASP A 271 0.38 -37.09 -41.91
N GLY A 272 0.40 -36.91 -43.23
CA GLY A 272 -0.78 -37.14 -44.08
C GLY A 272 -1.73 -35.95 -44.27
N PHE A 273 -1.51 -34.81 -43.61
CA PHE A 273 -2.37 -33.62 -43.75
C PHE A 273 -2.06 -32.81 -45.02
N MET A 274 -3.10 -32.24 -45.64
CA MET A 274 -2.94 -31.29 -46.76
C MET A 274 -2.52 -29.92 -46.23
N THR A 275 -1.36 -29.43 -46.65
CA THR A 275 -0.89 -28.06 -46.37
C THR A 275 -1.43 -27.07 -47.39
N VAL A 276 -1.33 -25.76 -47.12
CA VAL A 276 -1.73 -24.73 -48.09
C VAL A 276 -0.93 -24.82 -49.40
N SER A 277 0.35 -25.22 -49.33
CA SER A 277 1.20 -25.50 -50.49
C SER A 277 0.66 -26.63 -51.38
N ASP A 278 -0.02 -27.62 -50.80
CA ASP A 278 -0.54 -28.80 -51.51
C ASP A 278 -1.85 -28.49 -52.28
N ASN A 279 -2.55 -27.40 -51.97
CA ASN A 279 -3.87 -27.09 -52.54
C ASN A 279 -3.84 -26.49 -53.96
N THR A 280 -2.68 -26.51 -54.63
CA THR A 280 -2.39 -25.60 -55.75
C THR A 280 -2.87 -26.08 -57.12
N VAL A 281 -3.53 -27.23 -57.19
CA VAL A 281 -4.01 -27.80 -58.45
C VAL A 281 -5.40 -28.39 -58.24
N GLU A 282 -6.43 -27.58 -58.12
CA GLU A 282 -7.79 -28.12 -58.34
C GLU A 282 -8.58 -27.18 -59.24
N ASN A 283 -8.99 -27.74 -60.37
CA ASN A 283 -9.88 -27.21 -61.42
C ASN A 283 -9.30 -26.18 -62.40
N LYS A 284 -9.11 -26.60 -63.67
CA LYS A 284 -9.07 -25.66 -64.80
C LYS A 284 -9.56 -26.24 -66.14
N ARG A 285 -10.56 -25.56 -66.71
CA ARG A 285 -10.77 -25.17 -68.13
C ARG A 285 -11.74 -23.98 -68.06
N GLU A 286 -11.66 -22.87 -68.78
CA GLU A 286 -11.16 -22.53 -70.13
C GLU A 286 -10.61 -21.08 -70.13
N SER A 287 -9.88 -20.72 -71.19
CA SER A 287 -9.34 -19.37 -71.46
C SER A 287 -8.16 -18.93 -70.57
N CYS A 288 -6.96 -19.39 -70.94
CA CYS A 288 -5.70 -18.80 -70.52
C CYS A 288 -5.58 -17.38 -71.12
N LEU A 289 -6.30 -16.39 -70.57
CA LEU A 289 -6.00 -14.96 -70.72
C LEU A 289 -6.86 -13.99 -69.89
N TYR A 290 -7.77 -14.42 -69.00
CA TYR A 290 -8.64 -13.45 -68.29
C TYR A 290 -8.59 -13.51 -66.74
N PRO A 291 -8.37 -12.37 -66.05
CA PRO A 291 -8.55 -12.22 -64.60
C PRO A 291 -10.05 -12.14 -64.18
N GLN A 292 -10.96 -12.74 -64.97
CA GLN A 292 -12.42 -12.63 -64.79
C GLN A 292 -13.07 -13.86 -64.11
N ALA A 293 -12.27 -14.85 -63.72
CA ALA A 293 -12.80 -16.12 -63.25
C ALA A 293 -12.95 -16.18 -61.71
N SER A 294 -14.15 -16.50 -61.25
CA SER A 294 -14.48 -16.74 -59.83
C SER A 294 -14.66 -18.23 -59.62
N TRP A 295 -13.93 -18.80 -58.65
CA TRP A 295 -13.95 -20.24 -58.38
C TRP A 295 -14.16 -20.51 -56.90
N ASP A 296 -14.83 -21.61 -56.56
CA ASP A 296 -14.85 -22.13 -55.20
C ASP A 296 -13.87 -23.31 -55.13
N GLY A 297 -12.76 -23.11 -54.40
CA GLY A 297 -11.73 -24.12 -54.20
C GLY A 297 -11.63 -24.56 -52.73
N LEU A 298 -10.59 -25.32 -52.41
CA LEU A 298 -10.33 -25.80 -51.03
C LEU A 298 -10.20 -24.65 -50.02
N THR A 299 -9.65 -23.52 -50.46
CA THR A 299 -9.49 -22.28 -49.69
C THR A 299 -10.71 -21.35 -49.70
N GLY A 300 -11.88 -21.87 -50.06
CA GLY A 300 -13.09 -21.07 -50.28
C GLY A 300 -13.09 -20.35 -51.62
N ARG A 301 -13.79 -19.21 -51.70
CA ARG A 301 -13.92 -18.44 -52.93
C ARG A 301 -12.58 -17.79 -53.32
N ILE A 302 -12.24 -17.90 -54.60
CA ILE A 302 -11.03 -17.35 -55.21
C ILE A 302 -11.46 -16.30 -56.24
N LEU A 303 -11.13 -15.05 -55.96
CA LEU A 303 -11.33 -13.92 -56.88
C LEU A 303 -9.99 -13.22 -57.11
N PHE A 304 -9.67 -12.96 -58.38
CA PHE A 304 -8.48 -12.22 -58.76
C PHE A 304 -8.83 -10.77 -59.06
N ASN A 305 -7.97 -9.84 -58.63
CA ASN A 305 -8.09 -8.44 -58.99
C ASN A 305 -7.75 -8.27 -60.48
N LYS A 306 -8.62 -7.55 -61.19
CA LYS A 306 -8.56 -7.35 -62.64
C LYS A 306 -7.34 -6.57 -63.10
N THR A 307 -6.74 -5.73 -62.24
CA THR A 307 -5.62 -4.86 -62.61
C THR A 307 -4.25 -5.53 -62.48
N ASN A 308 -4.09 -6.44 -61.51
CA ASN A 308 -2.79 -7.05 -61.18
C ASN A 308 -2.78 -8.59 -61.19
N GLY A 309 -3.94 -9.23 -61.41
CA GLY A 309 -4.05 -10.69 -61.44
C GLY A 309 -3.80 -11.37 -60.09
N LEU A 310 -3.79 -10.64 -58.98
CA LEU A 310 -3.53 -11.17 -57.65
C LEU A 310 -4.82 -11.53 -56.91
N ARG A 311 -4.77 -12.57 -56.07
CA ARG A 311 -5.87 -12.90 -55.16
C ARG A 311 -5.86 -11.94 -53.98
N THR A 312 -6.80 -11.00 -53.95
CA THR A 312 -6.94 -10.01 -52.86
C THR A 312 -8.13 -10.28 -51.95
N ASP A 313 -9.09 -11.11 -52.39
CA ASP A 313 -10.28 -11.46 -51.63
C ASP A 313 -10.18 -12.91 -51.15
N PHE A 314 -10.07 -13.10 -49.84
CA PHE A 314 -10.04 -14.40 -49.18
C PHE A 314 -10.53 -14.27 -47.73
N ASP A 315 -11.07 -15.39 -47.24
CA ASP A 315 -11.54 -15.53 -45.87
C ASP A 315 -10.41 -16.16 -45.04
N LEU A 316 -10.14 -15.60 -43.86
CA LEU A 316 -9.11 -16.08 -42.95
C LEU A 316 -9.76 -16.51 -41.63
N ASP A 317 -9.70 -17.80 -41.31
CA ASP A 317 -10.13 -18.31 -40.02
C ASP A 317 -9.04 -18.08 -38.97
N VAL A 318 -9.44 -17.56 -37.81
CA VAL A 318 -8.61 -17.44 -36.60
C VAL A 318 -8.87 -18.67 -35.74
N ILE A 319 -7.83 -19.45 -35.52
CA ILE A 319 -7.85 -20.65 -34.68
C ILE A 319 -7.08 -20.42 -33.39
N SER A 320 -7.57 -20.99 -32.29
CA SER A 320 -6.94 -20.91 -30.96
C SER A 320 -6.81 -22.29 -30.38
N LEU A 321 -5.71 -22.56 -29.70
CA LEU A 321 -5.54 -23.79 -28.91
C LEU A 321 -6.44 -23.74 -27.66
N LYS A 322 -7.22 -24.80 -27.45
CA LYS A 322 -8.02 -25.10 -26.27
C LYS A 322 -7.66 -26.49 -25.75
N GLU A 323 -8.15 -26.85 -24.56
CA GLU A 323 -7.94 -28.18 -23.98
C GLU A 323 -8.46 -29.28 -24.92
N ASN A 324 -9.57 -29.03 -25.62
CA ASN A 324 -10.17 -29.96 -26.61
C ASN A 324 -9.41 -30.01 -27.95
N GLY A 325 -8.45 -29.11 -28.19
CA GLY A 325 -7.65 -29.04 -29.40
C GLY A 325 -7.68 -27.64 -30.04
N LEU A 326 -7.26 -27.55 -31.30
CA LEU A 326 -7.35 -26.31 -32.08
C LEU A 326 -8.81 -26.06 -32.51
N GLU A 327 -9.41 -24.98 -32.02
CA GLU A 327 -10.78 -24.60 -32.33
C GLU A 327 -10.84 -23.27 -33.09
N LYS A 328 -11.82 -23.15 -34.00
CA LYS A 328 -12.10 -21.89 -34.73
C LYS A 328 -12.81 -20.90 -33.80
N VAL A 329 -12.20 -19.74 -33.60
CA VAL A 329 -12.75 -18.68 -32.72
C VAL A 329 -13.49 -17.62 -33.54
N LYS A 330 -12.96 -17.22 -34.69
CA LYS A 330 -13.48 -16.12 -35.50
C LYS A 330 -13.10 -16.29 -36.98
N MET A 331 -13.90 -15.70 -37.87
CA MET A 331 -13.59 -15.54 -39.29
C MET A 331 -13.31 -14.06 -39.59
N LEU A 332 -12.20 -13.77 -40.25
CA LEU A 332 -11.84 -12.44 -40.77
C LEU A 332 -12.16 -12.40 -42.28
N LEU A 333 -12.98 -11.43 -42.66
CA LEU A 333 -13.39 -11.17 -44.05
C LEU A 333 -12.55 -10.03 -44.62
N SER A 334 -12.17 -10.13 -45.89
CA SER A 334 -11.61 -8.99 -46.63
C SER A 334 -12.68 -7.89 -46.86
N PRO A 335 -12.30 -6.60 -46.95
CA PRO A 335 -13.24 -5.48 -46.78
C PRO A 335 -14.27 -5.31 -47.91
N THR A 336 -14.20 -6.06 -49.01
CA THR A 336 -15.08 -5.90 -50.18
C THR A 336 -16.49 -6.48 -50.02
N PHE A 337 -16.76 -7.33 -49.01
CA PHE A 337 -18.09 -7.94 -48.82
C PHE A 337 -18.69 -7.72 -47.42
N HIS A 338 -18.60 -6.49 -46.90
CA HIS A 338 -19.39 -6.08 -45.72
C HIS A 338 -20.82 -5.69 -46.13
N SER A 339 -21.73 -6.67 -46.25
CA SER A 339 -23.16 -6.35 -46.11
C SER A 339 -24.09 -7.47 -45.64
N LYS A 340 -23.84 -8.77 -45.90
CA LYS A 340 -24.97 -9.74 -45.81
C LYS A 340 -24.87 -11.01 -44.96
N ARG A 341 -23.88 -11.18 -44.08
CA ARG A 341 -23.88 -12.30 -43.12
C ARG A 341 -23.55 -11.89 -41.69
N ARG A 342 -24.43 -11.10 -41.07
CA ARG A 342 -24.58 -11.08 -39.60
C ARG A 342 -25.70 -12.04 -39.25
N ASN A 343 -25.39 -13.33 -39.20
CA ASN A 343 -26.13 -14.35 -38.45
C ASN A 343 -25.41 -15.68 -38.63
N LEU A 344 -24.40 -15.94 -37.81
CA LEU A 344 -23.97 -17.31 -37.51
C LEU A 344 -23.74 -17.43 -36.00
N THR A 345 -24.75 -18.02 -35.38
CA THR A 345 -24.79 -18.74 -34.10
C THR A 345 -23.54 -18.69 -33.22
N LYS A 346 -23.66 -17.94 -32.10
CA LYS A 346 -22.94 -18.26 -30.86
C LYS A 346 -23.30 -19.69 -30.47
N LYS A 347 -22.42 -20.65 -30.75
CA LYS A 347 -22.53 -21.98 -30.14
C LYS A 347 -22.13 -21.83 -28.66
N SER A 348 -23.00 -22.33 -27.79
CA SER A 348 -22.95 -22.21 -26.33
C SER A 348 -21.54 -22.42 -25.78
N ASN A 349 -21.00 -21.42 -25.08
CA ASN A 349 -19.84 -21.62 -24.23
C ASN A 349 -20.22 -22.65 -23.16
N SER A 350 -19.49 -23.75 -23.09
CA SER A 350 -19.41 -24.55 -21.87
C SER A 350 -18.96 -23.61 -20.74
N LEU A 351 -19.78 -23.51 -19.70
CA LEU A 351 -19.48 -22.77 -18.47
C LEU A 351 -18.32 -23.46 -17.74
N HIS A 352 -17.09 -23.21 -18.16
CA HIS A 352 -15.93 -23.40 -17.30
C HIS A 352 -15.81 -22.15 -16.44
N HIS A 353 -16.10 -22.28 -15.14
CA HIS A 353 -15.77 -21.27 -14.15
C HIS A 353 -14.24 -21.08 -14.17
N TRP A 354 -13.78 -19.96 -14.72
CA TRP A 354 -12.36 -19.60 -14.65
C TRP A 354 -12.00 -19.34 -13.19
N ILE A 355 -11.01 -20.07 -12.68
CA ILE A 355 -10.46 -19.89 -11.34
C ILE A 355 -9.66 -18.60 -11.36
N LEU A 356 -10.10 -17.59 -10.61
CA LEU A 356 -9.42 -16.30 -10.54
C LEU A 356 -8.19 -16.46 -9.62
N LEU A 357 -7.00 -16.09 -10.07
CA LEU A 357 -5.80 -16.26 -9.26
C LEU A 357 -5.60 -15.02 -8.37
N VAL A 358 -6.08 -15.10 -7.13
CA VAL A 358 -5.95 -14.03 -6.13
C VAL A 358 -4.67 -14.23 -5.33
N VAL A 359 -3.79 -13.23 -5.39
CA VAL A 359 -2.61 -13.21 -4.54
C VAL A 359 -2.90 -12.37 -3.31
N TYR A 360 -2.86 -13.04 -2.15
CA TYR A 360 -2.77 -12.38 -0.85
C TYR A 360 -1.30 -12.20 -0.51
N VAL A 361 -0.94 -10.99 -0.06
CA VAL A 361 0.39 -10.74 0.49
C VAL A 361 0.36 -11.12 1.96
N ILE A 362 1.16 -12.11 2.32
CA ILE A 362 1.47 -12.45 3.70
C ILE A 362 2.51 -11.43 4.19
N GLU A 363 2.04 -10.26 4.60
CA GLU A 363 2.84 -9.37 5.45
C GLU A 363 1.99 -8.93 6.64
N GLY A 364 2.15 -9.69 7.71
CA GLY A 364 1.51 -9.48 9.01
C GLY A 364 0.34 -10.42 9.27
N GLU A 365 0.34 -11.00 10.47
CA GLU A 365 -0.70 -11.85 11.07
C GLU A 365 -2.12 -11.22 11.13
N ARG A 366 -2.29 -10.00 10.58
CA ARG A 366 -3.37 -9.05 10.86
C ARG A 366 -4.48 -9.02 9.80
N TYR A 367 -4.17 -9.48 8.60
CA TYR A 367 -5.12 -9.49 7.47
C TYR A 367 -5.41 -10.91 6.96
N VAL A 368 -4.44 -11.81 7.10
CA VAL A 368 -4.55 -13.25 6.81
C VAL A 368 -3.93 -13.99 7.99
N SER A 369 -4.74 -14.72 8.74
CA SER A 369 -4.31 -15.54 9.87
C SER A 369 -4.48 -17.01 9.52
N TYR A 370 -3.51 -17.84 9.88
CA TYR A 370 -3.64 -19.29 9.81
C TYR A 370 -4.62 -19.78 10.88
N SER A 371 -5.57 -20.64 10.51
CA SER A 371 -6.41 -21.37 11.46
C SER A 371 -5.54 -22.30 12.33
N ARG A 372 -5.92 -22.51 13.60
CA ARG A 372 -5.21 -23.40 14.54
C ARG A 372 -5.32 -24.90 14.20
N ASP A 373 -6.20 -25.27 13.27
CA ASP A 373 -6.40 -26.65 12.82
C ASP A 373 -5.65 -26.90 11.51
N ASP A 374 -4.39 -27.34 11.63
CA ASP A 374 -3.43 -27.46 10.52
C ASP A 374 -3.65 -28.65 9.55
N CYS A 375 -4.85 -29.24 9.50
CA CYS A 375 -5.11 -30.45 8.70
C CYS A 375 -6.09 -30.29 7.51
N CYS A 376 -6.73 -29.13 7.30
CA CYS A 376 -7.68 -28.98 6.20
C CYS A 376 -7.04 -28.52 4.88
N TYR A 377 -7.43 -29.16 3.77
CA TYR A 377 -6.93 -28.86 2.42
C TYR A 377 -7.29 -27.44 1.94
N SER A 378 -6.32 -26.80 1.25
CA SER A 378 -6.37 -25.59 0.40
C SER A 378 -7.25 -24.40 0.81
N ASN A 379 -8.56 -24.57 0.91
CA ASN A 379 -9.53 -23.46 0.97
C ASN A 379 -9.94 -23.07 2.40
N GLU A 380 -9.80 -23.96 3.38
CA GLU A 380 -10.25 -23.71 4.77
C GLU A 380 -9.19 -23.07 5.67
N ARG A 381 -7.93 -22.97 5.22
CA ARG A 381 -6.81 -22.53 6.09
C ARG A 381 -6.81 -21.04 6.46
N ASN A 382 -7.48 -20.18 5.69
CA ASN A 382 -7.47 -18.72 5.86
C ASN A 382 -8.90 -18.13 5.99
N PHE A 383 -9.87 -18.96 6.34
CA PHE A 383 -11.28 -18.72 6.00
C PHE A 383 -12.05 -17.98 7.10
N HIS A 384 -12.31 -16.68 6.90
CA HIS A 384 -13.47 -15.96 7.47
C HIS A 384 -13.65 -14.55 6.90
N ARG A 385 -12.64 -13.96 6.25
CA ARG A 385 -12.66 -12.55 5.77
C ARG A 385 -13.32 -12.35 4.39
N THR A 386 -13.40 -13.40 3.56
CA THR A 386 -13.80 -13.28 2.15
C THR A 386 -15.29 -13.48 1.88
N ASN A 387 -16.03 -14.21 2.73
CA ASN A 387 -17.42 -14.58 2.45
C ASN A 387 -18.40 -13.39 2.32
N SER A 388 -18.10 -12.23 2.90
CA SER A 388 -18.98 -11.05 2.80
C SER A 388 -18.85 -10.30 1.47
N LEU A 389 -17.65 -10.30 0.88
CA LEU A 389 -17.37 -9.76 -0.46
C LEU A 389 -17.70 -10.79 -1.56
N LEU A 390 -17.53 -12.09 -1.25
CA LEU A 390 -17.67 -13.20 -2.20
C LEU A 390 -19.05 -13.85 -2.25
N SER A 391 -19.97 -13.59 -1.32
CA SER A 391 -21.35 -14.10 -1.45
C SER A 391 -22.09 -13.52 -2.67
N VAL A 392 -21.53 -12.49 -3.31
CA VAL A 392 -22.01 -11.90 -4.57
C VAL A 392 -21.29 -12.48 -5.81
N PHE A 393 -20.13 -13.14 -5.65
CA PHE A 393 -19.35 -13.70 -6.76
C PHE A 393 -18.88 -15.13 -6.45
N ILE A 394 -19.58 -16.13 -7.01
CA ILE A 394 -19.20 -17.55 -6.98
C ILE A 394 -17.95 -17.74 -7.87
N LEU A 395 -16.74 -17.73 -7.29
CA LEU A 395 -15.51 -18.13 -7.97
C LEU A 395 -14.64 -18.96 -7.01
N THR A 396 -14.07 -20.06 -7.52
CA THR A 396 -13.13 -20.93 -6.79
C THR A 396 -11.71 -20.37 -6.95
N PHE A 397 -10.85 -20.47 -5.92
CA PHE A 397 -9.50 -19.88 -5.89
C PHE A 397 -8.43 -20.95 -5.56
N SER A 398 -7.22 -20.81 -6.10
CA SER A 398 -6.05 -21.65 -5.80
C SER A 398 -4.83 -20.78 -5.45
N ILE A 399 -4.05 -21.16 -4.42
CA ILE A 399 -2.97 -20.34 -3.83
C ILE A 399 -1.63 -21.06 -3.96
N ASN A 400 -0.63 -20.42 -4.58
CA ASN A 400 0.78 -20.83 -4.50
C ASN A 400 1.74 -19.66 -4.77
N CYS A 401 2.53 -19.19 -3.79
CA CYS A 401 3.89 -18.63 -4.01
C CYS A 401 4.65 -18.20 -2.74
N LYS A 402 5.99 -18.34 -2.77
CA LYS A 402 6.99 -17.85 -1.80
C LYS A 402 7.32 -16.34 -1.98
N PRO A 403 7.80 -15.64 -0.93
CA PRO A 403 7.82 -14.17 -0.88
C PRO A 403 9.07 -13.55 -1.54
N LYS A 404 8.87 -12.64 -2.50
CA LYS A 404 9.76 -11.50 -2.83
C LYS A 404 8.94 -10.35 -3.46
N GLY A 405 8.69 -9.29 -2.69
CA GLY A 405 8.36 -7.93 -3.16
C GLY A 405 7.10 -7.72 -4.02
N VAL A 406 6.03 -7.22 -3.41
CA VAL A 406 4.68 -7.05 -4.00
C VAL A 406 4.63 -6.02 -5.13
N SER A 407 5.39 -4.93 -5.04
CA SER A 407 5.32 -3.83 -6.03
C SER A 407 5.82 -4.23 -7.42
N PHE A 408 6.61 -5.31 -7.51
CA PHE A 408 7.15 -5.82 -8.77
C PHE A 408 6.38 -7.03 -9.31
N GLN A 409 5.54 -7.66 -8.50
CA GLN A 409 4.82 -8.89 -8.88
C GLN A 409 3.60 -8.63 -9.73
N LEU A 410 2.86 -7.53 -9.58
CA LEU A 410 1.70 -7.27 -10.47
C LEU A 410 2.10 -6.89 -11.90
N ASN A 411 3.32 -6.35 -12.11
CA ASN A 411 3.84 -6.04 -13.44
C ASN A 411 4.34 -7.28 -14.19
N CYS A 412 4.34 -8.44 -13.55
CA CYS A 412 4.50 -9.74 -14.20
C CYS A 412 3.16 -10.45 -14.04
N ILE A 413 2.39 -10.60 -15.12
CA ILE A 413 1.09 -11.30 -15.14
C ILE A 413 1.23 -12.65 -14.42
N LYS A 414 0.94 -12.68 -13.12
CA LYS A 414 0.97 -13.87 -12.26
C LYS A 414 -0.24 -13.91 -11.33
N ALA A 415 -0.97 -12.80 -11.22
CA ALA A 415 -2.14 -12.65 -10.35
C ALA A 415 -3.16 -11.79 -11.09
N ASP A 416 -4.42 -12.24 -11.11
CA ASP A 416 -5.52 -11.51 -11.75
C ASP A 416 -6.08 -10.40 -10.86
N LEU A 417 -5.89 -10.56 -9.54
CA LEU A 417 -6.38 -9.63 -8.53
C LEU A 417 -5.49 -9.65 -7.29
N ALA A 418 -5.20 -8.46 -6.74
CA ALA A 418 -4.47 -8.29 -5.49
C ALA A 418 -5.38 -7.68 -4.41
N VAL A 419 -5.89 -8.54 -3.52
CA VAL A 419 -6.65 -8.12 -2.34
C VAL A 419 -5.70 -8.15 -1.13
N ALA A 420 -5.18 -6.99 -0.76
CA ALA A 420 -4.22 -6.83 0.31
C ALA A 420 -4.36 -5.43 0.94
N PRO A 421 -3.77 -5.16 2.13
CA PRO A 421 -3.58 -3.80 2.64
C PRO A 421 -2.55 -3.03 1.77
N LEU A 422 -2.90 -2.81 0.50
CA LEU A 422 -2.02 -2.21 -0.50
C LEU A 422 -2.32 -0.72 -0.57
N THR A 423 -1.40 0.08 -0.05
CA THR A 423 -1.49 1.55 -0.12
C THR A 423 -1.48 2.01 -1.58
N ILE A 424 -2.51 2.78 -1.96
CA ILE A 424 -2.59 3.41 -3.28
C ILE A 424 -1.52 4.51 -3.34
N THR A 425 -0.64 4.44 -4.33
CA THR A 425 0.42 5.45 -4.54
C THR A 425 0.58 5.75 -6.02
N TYR A 426 0.98 6.97 -6.35
CA TYR A 426 1.21 7.40 -7.73
C TYR A 426 2.16 6.50 -8.52
N VAL A 427 3.20 5.96 -7.87
CA VAL A 427 4.17 5.07 -8.53
C VAL A 427 3.53 3.71 -8.89
N ARG A 428 2.64 3.20 -8.04
CA ARG A 428 1.92 1.95 -8.29
C ARG A 428 0.82 2.15 -9.34
N GLU A 429 0.08 3.24 -9.27
CA GLU A 429 -0.99 3.59 -10.22
C GLU A 429 -0.49 3.73 -11.68
N LYS A 430 0.79 4.06 -11.88
CA LYS A 430 1.41 4.04 -13.22
C LYS A 430 1.53 2.65 -13.85
N VAL A 431 1.46 1.60 -13.04
CA VAL A 431 1.78 0.22 -13.43
C VAL A 431 0.57 -0.70 -13.28
N ILE A 432 -0.32 -0.42 -12.33
CA ILE A 432 -1.54 -1.18 -12.03
C ILE A 432 -2.73 -0.25 -11.80
N ASP A 433 -3.93 -0.72 -12.09
CA ASP A 433 -5.15 0.01 -11.81
C ASP A 433 -5.67 -0.35 -10.41
N PHE A 434 -6.18 0.63 -9.68
CA PHE A 434 -6.81 0.41 -8.37
C PHE A 434 -8.33 0.58 -8.45
N SER A 435 -9.04 -0.18 -7.62
CA SER A 435 -10.44 0.11 -7.30
C SER A 435 -10.58 1.42 -6.51
N LYS A 436 -11.83 1.87 -6.30
CA LYS A 436 -12.08 2.84 -5.22
C LYS A 436 -11.57 2.29 -3.87
N PRO A 437 -11.02 3.16 -3.01
CA PRO A 437 -10.46 2.75 -1.74
C PRO A 437 -11.57 2.19 -0.83
N PHE A 438 -11.28 1.09 -0.13
CA PHE A 438 -12.23 0.48 0.82
C PHE A 438 -11.93 0.86 2.27
N MET A 439 -10.75 1.44 2.55
CA MET A 439 -10.35 1.87 3.89
C MET A 439 -9.39 3.05 3.77
N THR A 440 -9.72 4.16 4.43
CA THR A 440 -8.86 5.33 4.54
C THR A 440 -7.98 5.22 5.80
N LEU A 441 -6.75 5.67 5.68
CA LEU A 441 -5.72 5.61 6.72
C LEU A 441 -4.69 6.71 6.51
N GLY A 442 -3.68 6.77 7.36
CA GLY A 442 -2.57 7.69 7.23
C GLY A 442 -1.40 7.27 8.10
N ILE A 443 -0.27 7.92 7.93
CA ILE A 443 0.88 7.77 8.82
C ILE A 443 0.51 8.41 10.15
N SER A 444 0.75 7.71 11.24
CA SER A 444 0.66 8.26 12.59
C SER A 444 1.82 7.71 13.43
N ILE A 445 1.90 8.15 14.68
CA ILE A 445 3.04 7.90 15.55
C ILE A 445 2.64 6.89 16.62
N LEU A 446 3.35 5.78 16.69
CA LEU A 446 3.24 4.81 17.77
C LEU A 446 4.30 5.12 18.82
N TYR A 447 3.87 5.26 20.07
CA TYR A 447 4.78 5.47 21.20
C TYR A 447 4.33 4.64 22.41
N ARG A 448 5.20 4.52 23.41
CA ARG A 448 4.85 3.88 24.68
C ARG A 448 3.94 4.79 25.51
N LYS A 449 2.90 4.23 26.13
CA LYS A 449 2.04 4.95 27.07
C LYS A 449 2.94 5.46 28.22
N PRO A 450 2.98 6.77 28.50
CA PRO A 450 3.73 7.26 29.65
C PRO A 450 3.10 6.68 30.92
N ASN A 451 3.93 6.10 31.79
CA ASN A 451 3.48 5.74 33.13
C ASN A 451 3.13 7.05 33.84
N GLY A 452 1.90 7.16 34.34
CA GLY A 452 1.45 8.33 35.08
C GLY A 452 2.48 8.69 36.15
N THR A 453 2.93 9.94 36.16
CA THR A 453 3.86 10.41 37.20
C THR A 453 3.16 10.32 38.53
N ASN A 454 3.71 9.52 39.46
CA ASN A 454 3.19 9.47 40.82
C ASN A 454 3.20 10.89 41.40
N PRO A 455 2.07 11.37 41.94
CA PRO A 455 2.00 12.68 42.55
C PRO A 455 3.07 12.76 43.66
N GLY A 456 3.90 13.80 43.60
CA GLY A 456 4.94 14.02 44.60
C GLY A 456 4.35 14.21 45.99
N VAL A 457 5.17 13.96 47.03
CA VAL A 457 4.76 14.05 48.45
C VAL A 457 4.19 15.43 48.83
N PHE A 458 4.57 16.48 48.11
CA PHE A 458 4.07 17.86 48.29
C PHE A 458 2.99 18.28 47.28
N SER A 459 2.26 17.32 46.69
CA SER A 459 1.21 17.59 45.70
C SER A 459 0.11 18.54 46.19
N PHE A 460 -0.12 18.62 47.51
CA PHE A 460 -1.07 19.56 48.11
C PHE A 460 -0.68 21.05 47.95
N LEU A 461 0.57 21.38 47.61
CA LEU A 461 1.00 22.76 47.32
C LEU A 461 0.74 23.18 45.87
N ASN A 462 0.58 22.21 44.95
CA ASN A 462 0.41 22.44 43.51
C ASN A 462 -0.86 23.22 43.08
N PRO A 463 -1.99 23.24 43.83
CA PRO A 463 -3.19 23.99 43.42
C PRO A 463 -2.98 25.51 43.29
N LEU A 464 -1.90 26.03 43.89
CA LEU A 464 -1.48 27.43 43.76
C LEU A 464 -0.01 27.45 43.32
N SER A 465 0.32 28.33 42.39
CA SER A 465 1.72 28.53 41.97
C SER A 465 2.59 28.98 43.15
N PRO A 466 3.88 28.63 43.18
CA PRO A 466 4.82 29.03 44.24
C PRO A 466 4.88 30.55 44.46
N ASP A 467 4.66 31.35 43.40
CA ASP A 467 4.63 32.82 43.50
C ASP A 467 3.48 33.32 44.38
N ILE A 468 2.31 32.69 44.30
CA ILE A 468 1.13 33.06 45.12
C ILE A 468 1.40 32.76 46.59
N TRP A 469 2.07 31.64 46.90
CA TRP A 469 2.48 31.32 48.26
C TRP A 469 3.41 32.39 48.85
N MET A 470 4.36 32.88 48.05
CA MET A 470 5.23 33.99 48.44
C MET A 470 4.44 35.28 48.67
N TYR A 471 3.46 35.61 47.82
CA TYR A 471 2.60 36.78 48.02
C TYR A 471 1.71 36.66 49.27
N ILE A 472 1.19 35.48 49.59
CA ILE A 472 0.40 35.25 50.82
C ILE A 472 1.27 35.48 52.07
N LEU A 473 2.50 34.96 52.09
CA LEU A 473 3.44 35.18 53.19
C LEU A 473 3.75 36.67 53.37
N LEU A 474 4.04 37.37 52.27
CA LEU A 474 4.34 38.80 52.29
C LEU A 474 3.13 39.63 52.75
N ALA A 475 1.93 39.30 52.27
CA ALA A 475 0.68 39.96 52.68
C ALA A 475 0.38 39.73 54.17
N CYS A 476 0.62 38.52 54.69
CA CYS A 476 0.46 38.20 56.10
C CYS A 476 1.38 39.07 56.97
N LEU A 477 2.67 39.15 56.63
CA LEU A 477 3.63 40.01 57.34
C LEU A 477 3.26 41.50 57.24
N GLY A 478 2.82 41.95 56.06
CA GLY A 478 2.38 43.33 55.82
C GLY A 478 1.18 43.71 56.68
N VAL A 479 0.13 42.88 56.71
CA VAL A 479 -1.06 43.13 57.53
C VAL A 479 -0.73 43.11 59.02
N SER A 480 0.14 42.22 59.47
CA SER A 480 0.60 42.18 60.87
C SER A 480 1.38 43.43 61.27
N CYS A 481 2.20 43.98 60.36
CA CYS A 481 2.89 45.26 60.58
C CYS A 481 1.90 46.43 60.63
N VAL A 482 0.96 46.50 59.69
CA VAL A 482 -0.07 47.56 59.64
C VAL A 482 -0.96 47.52 60.89
N LEU A 483 -1.39 46.34 61.33
CA LEU A 483 -2.16 46.16 62.57
C LEU A 483 -1.35 46.61 63.79
N PHE A 484 -0.07 46.23 63.89
CA PHE A 484 0.79 46.66 64.98
C PHE A 484 0.92 48.19 65.06
N VAL A 485 1.15 48.84 63.91
CA VAL A 485 1.29 50.30 63.81
C VAL A 485 -0.02 51.00 64.21
N ILE A 486 -1.15 50.61 63.62
CA ILE A 486 -2.45 51.23 63.89
C ILE A 486 -2.90 50.97 65.34
N ALA A 487 -2.66 49.78 65.88
CA ALA A 487 -2.98 49.46 67.27
C ALA A 487 -2.15 50.29 68.26
N ARG A 488 -0.92 50.69 67.92
CA ARG A 488 -0.10 51.57 68.77
C ARG A 488 -0.55 53.03 68.72
N PHE A 489 -0.97 53.51 67.55
CA PHE A 489 -1.41 54.89 67.32
C PHE A 489 -2.85 55.16 67.75
N SER A 490 -3.72 54.15 67.73
CA SER A 490 -5.12 54.30 68.12
C SER A 490 -5.26 54.38 69.65
N PRO A 491 -5.74 55.49 70.23
CA PRO A 491 -5.91 55.62 71.68
C PRO A 491 -7.00 54.67 72.22
N TYR A 492 -7.95 54.23 71.38
CA TYR A 492 -9.05 53.36 71.76
C TYR A 492 -8.68 51.87 71.91
N GLU A 493 -7.46 51.47 71.54
CA GLU A 493 -6.97 50.10 71.77
C GLU A 493 -6.32 49.91 73.15
N TRP A 494 -5.93 51.02 73.79
CA TRP A 494 -5.37 51.01 75.14
C TRP A 494 -6.49 50.81 76.15
N TYR A 495 -6.37 49.80 77.01
CA TYR A 495 -7.37 49.55 78.05
C TYR A 495 -6.72 49.37 79.42
N ASN A 496 -7.45 49.78 80.45
CA ASN A 496 -7.03 49.54 81.83
C ASN A 496 -7.43 48.11 82.25
N PRO A 497 -6.48 47.23 82.60
CA PRO A 497 -6.76 45.86 83.06
C PRO A 497 -7.49 45.80 84.42
N HIS A 498 -7.55 46.89 85.18
CA HIS A 498 -8.23 46.98 86.48
C HIS A 498 -9.30 48.08 86.50
N PRO A 499 -10.48 47.84 85.89
CA PRO A 499 -11.55 48.84 85.77
C PRO A 499 -12.14 49.29 87.12
N CYS A 500 -11.88 48.55 88.21
CA CYS A 500 -12.35 48.88 89.56
C CYS A 500 -11.40 49.82 90.34
N ASN A 501 -10.23 50.19 89.81
CA ASN A 501 -9.27 51.07 90.48
C ASN A 501 -9.01 52.35 89.65
N PRO A 502 -9.70 53.47 89.95
CA PRO A 502 -9.66 54.69 89.15
C PRO A 502 -8.30 55.42 89.15
N ASP A 503 -7.39 55.11 90.09
CA ASP A 503 -6.07 55.75 90.23
C ASP A 503 -4.92 54.99 89.53
N SER A 504 -5.23 54.01 88.67
CA SER A 504 -4.21 53.25 87.94
C SER A 504 -4.04 53.74 86.50
N ASP A 505 -2.95 54.47 86.23
CA ASP A 505 -2.57 54.96 84.88
C ASP A 505 -1.97 53.86 83.97
N VAL A 506 -1.98 52.60 84.40
CA VAL A 506 -1.38 51.50 83.65
C VAL A 506 -2.35 51.04 82.57
N VAL A 507 -2.12 51.50 81.33
CA VAL A 507 -2.83 51.05 80.14
C VAL A 507 -2.04 49.96 79.41
N GLU A 508 -2.71 48.87 79.06
CA GLU A 508 -2.10 47.74 78.33
C GLU A 508 -2.64 47.67 76.90
N ASN A 509 -1.77 47.24 75.98
CA ASN A 509 -2.11 46.96 74.59
C ASN A 509 -1.67 45.53 74.26
N ASN A 510 -2.63 44.70 73.84
CA ASN A 510 -2.39 43.28 73.57
C ASN A 510 -1.77 43.03 72.18
N PHE A 511 -1.78 44.01 71.27
CA PHE A 511 -1.20 43.90 69.93
C PHE A 511 0.30 44.23 69.92
N THR A 512 1.12 43.27 70.33
CA THR A 512 2.57 43.26 70.04
C THR A 512 2.82 42.81 68.59
N LEU A 513 4.03 43.00 68.03
CA LEU A 513 4.35 42.55 66.66
C LEU A 513 4.11 41.03 66.49
N LEU A 514 4.52 40.23 67.47
CA LEU A 514 4.30 38.78 67.51
C LEU A 514 2.82 38.41 67.66
N ASN A 515 2.09 39.12 68.53
CA ASN A 515 0.65 38.91 68.71
C ASN A 515 -0.16 39.34 67.48
N SER A 516 0.29 40.37 66.75
CA SER A 516 -0.29 40.84 65.49
C SER A 516 0.02 39.87 64.34
N PHE A 517 1.19 39.23 64.37
CA PHE A 517 1.51 38.11 63.49
C PHE A 517 0.63 36.89 63.78
N TRP A 518 0.46 36.54 65.05
CA TRP A 518 -0.44 35.46 65.47
C TRP A 518 -1.90 35.73 65.10
N PHE A 519 -2.37 36.97 65.21
CA PHE A 519 -3.69 37.40 64.71
C PHE A 519 -3.81 37.15 63.19
N GLY A 520 -2.80 37.58 62.42
CA GLY A 520 -2.76 37.40 60.96
C GLY A 520 -2.81 35.93 60.52
N VAL A 521 -2.00 35.07 61.17
CA VAL A 521 -1.95 33.63 60.92
C VAL A 521 -3.24 32.92 61.38
N GLY A 522 -3.78 33.26 62.56
CA GLY A 522 -5.01 32.67 63.09
C GLY A 522 -6.24 32.96 62.22
N ALA A 523 -6.27 34.14 61.58
CA ALA A 523 -7.28 34.49 60.58
C ALA A 523 -7.12 33.72 59.26
N LEU A 524 -5.89 33.38 58.85
CA LEU A 524 -5.62 32.55 57.67
C LEU A 524 -6.02 31.08 57.89
N MET A 525 -5.94 30.57 59.13
CA MET A 525 -6.33 29.19 59.47
C MET A 525 -7.82 29.00 59.80
N ARG A 526 -8.67 30.03 59.64
CA ARG A 526 -10.10 30.05 60.02
C ARG A 526 -10.42 29.74 61.50
N GLN A 527 -9.42 29.71 62.38
CA GLN A 527 -9.61 29.42 63.81
C GLN A 527 -9.93 30.69 64.62
N GLY A 528 -9.62 31.86 64.08
CA GLY A 528 -9.71 33.13 64.81
C GLY A 528 -8.60 33.25 65.85
N SER A 529 -8.42 34.46 66.40
CA SER A 529 -7.48 34.70 67.49
C SER A 529 -8.23 35.14 68.74
N GLU A 530 -7.70 34.83 69.92
CA GLU A 530 -8.20 35.35 71.20
C GLU A 530 -8.10 36.87 71.32
N LEU A 531 -7.30 37.50 70.44
CA LEU A 531 -7.11 38.94 70.34
C LEU A 531 -8.24 39.56 69.53
N MET A 532 -9.05 40.41 70.18
CA MET A 532 -10.17 41.10 69.55
C MET A 532 -9.87 42.59 69.39
N PRO A 533 -9.84 43.13 68.15
CA PRO A 533 -9.63 44.57 67.92
C PRO A 533 -10.81 45.39 68.47
N LYS A 534 -10.50 46.41 69.26
CA LYS A 534 -11.51 47.29 69.90
C LYS A 534 -11.78 48.54 69.07
N ALA A 535 -10.75 49.14 68.50
CA ALA A 535 -10.87 50.37 67.72
C ALA A 535 -11.51 50.13 66.35
N LEU A 536 -12.17 51.14 65.81
CA LEU A 536 -12.80 51.05 64.49
C LEU A 536 -11.75 50.83 63.37
N SER A 537 -10.60 51.50 63.47
CA SER A 537 -9.52 51.42 62.47
C SER A 537 -8.91 50.02 62.36
N THR A 538 -8.63 49.37 63.49
CA THR A 538 -8.11 48.00 63.56
C THR A 538 -9.15 46.98 63.12
N ARG A 539 -10.43 47.20 63.42
CA ARG A 539 -11.55 46.37 62.94
C ARG A 539 -11.71 46.41 61.42
N ILE A 540 -11.52 47.57 60.78
CA ILE A 540 -11.58 47.67 59.31
C ILE A 540 -10.45 46.85 58.67
N VAL A 541 -9.22 46.99 59.17
CA VAL A 541 -8.07 46.21 58.66
C VAL A 541 -8.30 44.71 58.88
N GLY A 542 -8.75 44.31 60.07
CA GLY A 542 -9.11 42.91 60.37
C GLY A 542 -10.24 42.39 59.48
N GLY A 543 -11.28 43.19 59.22
CA GLY A 543 -12.41 42.82 58.38
C GLY A 543 -12.02 42.63 56.91
N ILE A 544 -11.20 43.52 56.35
CA ILE A 544 -10.66 43.38 54.99
C ILE A 544 -9.74 42.15 54.90
N TRP A 545 -8.90 41.92 55.91
CA TRP A 545 -8.05 40.73 55.97
C TRP A 545 -8.89 39.44 56.01
N TRP A 546 -9.96 39.39 56.81
CA TRP A 546 -10.86 38.25 56.85
C TRP A 546 -11.55 37.97 55.52
N PHE A 547 -11.96 39.02 54.80
CA PHE A 547 -12.53 38.86 53.47
C PHE A 547 -11.49 38.32 52.47
N PHE A 548 -10.26 38.85 52.50
CA PHE A 548 -9.15 38.37 51.67
C PHE A 548 -8.82 36.89 51.95
N THR A 549 -8.64 36.51 53.22
CA THR A 549 -8.33 35.11 53.58
C THR A 549 -9.48 34.17 53.23
N LEU A 550 -10.74 34.60 53.35
CA LEU A 550 -11.89 33.82 52.93
C LEU A 550 -11.84 33.48 51.44
N ILE A 551 -11.54 34.47 50.58
CA ILE A 551 -11.43 34.27 49.13
C ILE A 551 -10.28 33.29 48.81
N ILE A 552 -9.10 33.51 49.40
CA ILE A 552 -7.92 32.68 49.13
C ILE A 552 -8.17 31.21 49.52
N ILE A 553 -8.70 30.96 50.72
CA ILE A 553 -8.98 29.59 51.18
C ILE A 553 -10.06 28.93 50.31
N SER A 554 -11.10 29.67 49.94
CA SER A 554 -12.17 29.14 49.09
C SER A 554 -11.65 28.77 47.69
N SER A 555 -10.79 29.62 47.11
CA SER A 555 -10.12 29.35 45.83
C SER A 555 -9.18 28.15 45.91
N TYR A 556 -8.39 28.03 46.99
CA TYR A 556 -7.55 26.87 47.23
C TYR A 556 -8.37 25.58 47.31
N THR A 557 -9.47 25.58 48.08
CA THR A 557 -10.34 24.39 48.20
C THR A 557 -10.98 24.00 46.87
N ALA A 558 -11.36 24.98 46.02
CA ALA A 558 -11.92 24.74 44.71
C ALA A 558 -10.87 24.15 43.74
N ASN A 559 -9.67 24.73 43.69
CA ASN A 559 -8.60 24.25 42.82
C ASN A 559 -8.05 22.89 43.26
N LEU A 560 -7.96 22.64 44.56
CA LEU A 560 -7.56 21.34 45.10
C LEU A 560 -8.57 20.26 44.70
N ALA A 561 -9.88 20.54 44.81
CA ALA A 561 -10.92 19.61 44.37
C ALA A 561 -10.83 19.31 42.85
N ALA A 562 -10.58 20.32 42.03
CA ALA A 562 -10.38 20.15 40.59
C ALA A 562 -9.08 19.42 40.22
N PHE A 563 -8.01 19.62 41.00
CA PHE A 563 -6.73 18.94 40.78
C PHE A 563 -6.82 17.45 41.13
N LEU A 564 -7.54 17.10 42.19
CA LEU A 564 -7.75 15.72 42.62
C LEU A 564 -8.64 14.91 41.66
N THR A 565 -9.51 15.56 40.89
CA THR A 565 -10.36 14.88 39.91
C THR A 565 -9.69 14.67 38.55
N VAL A 566 -8.63 15.42 38.24
CA VAL A 566 -7.96 15.37 36.94
C VAL A 566 -6.50 14.94 37.09
N GLU A 567 -6.28 13.63 37.05
CA GLU A 567 -4.96 13.08 36.72
C GLU A 567 -4.71 13.24 35.23
N ARG A 568 -4.07 14.34 34.81
CA ARG A 568 -3.62 14.49 33.43
C ARG A 568 -2.40 13.59 33.19
N MET A 569 -2.52 12.66 32.26
CA MET A 569 -1.33 12.04 31.66
C MET A 569 -0.68 13.09 30.76
N GLU A 570 0.45 13.66 31.16
CA GLU A 570 1.24 14.52 30.27
C GLU A 570 2.03 13.65 29.28
N SER A 571 1.68 13.73 27.99
CA SER A 571 2.47 13.15 26.91
C SER A 571 3.66 14.04 26.57
N PRO A 572 4.88 13.49 26.42
CA PRO A 572 6.06 14.29 26.05
C PRO A 572 6.02 14.78 24.60
N ILE A 573 5.14 14.22 23.76
CA ILE A 573 4.95 14.57 22.35
C ILE A 573 3.45 14.52 22.03
N ASP A 574 2.93 15.53 21.34
CA ASP A 574 1.54 15.57 20.87
C ASP A 574 1.46 15.60 19.34
N SER A 575 2.48 16.17 18.68
CA SER A 575 2.53 16.33 17.23
C SER A 575 3.84 15.85 16.60
N ALA A 576 3.82 15.64 15.29
CA ALA A 576 5.03 15.35 14.52
C ALA A 576 6.02 16.54 14.50
N ASP A 577 5.53 17.78 14.65
CA ASP A 577 6.38 18.97 14.73
C ASP A 577 7.23 18.97 16.01
N ASP A 578 6.71 18.45 17.12
CA ASP A 578 7.45 18.36 18.38
C ASP A 578 8.61 17.39 18.26
N LEU A 579 8.40 16.25 17.58
CA LEU A 579 9.46 15.31 17.21
C LEU A 579 10.53 15.94 16.32
N ALA A 580 10.15 16.84 15.40
CA ALA A 580 11.11 17.51 14.52
C ALA A 580 11.96 18.57 15.24
N LYS A 581 11.44 19.18 16.33
CA LYS A 581 12.15 20.20 17.12
C LYS A 581 13.14 19.60 18.12
N GLN A 582 12.89 18.38 18.59
CA GLN A 582 13.70 17.71 19.61
C GLN A 582 14.54 16.56 19.04
N THR A 583 15.64 16.22 19.72
CA THR A 583 16.56 15.15 19.30
C THR A 583 16.71 14.03 20.32
N LYS A 584 16.00 14.12 21.46
CA LYS A 584 16.09 13.17 22.57
C LYS A 584 15.37 11.86 22.25
N ILE A 585 14.12 11.94 21.77
CA ILE A 585 13.35 10.77 21.32
C ILE A 585 13.74 10.47 19.88
N LEU A 586 14.24 9.27 19.62
CA LEU A 586 14.56 8.81 18.27
C LEU A 586 13.27 8.41 17.56
N TYR A 587 13.17 8.61 16.24
CA TYR A 587 11.98 8.23 15.49
C TYR A 587 12.31 7.73 14.09
N GLY A 588 11.63 6.69 13.62
CA GLY A 588 11.96 6.03 12.35
C GLY A 588 10.83 5.23 11.71
N VAL A 589 11.16 4.64 10.57
CA VAL A 589 10.24 3.96 9.63
C VAL A 589 10.78 2.59 9.23
N VAL A 590 9.95 1.77 8.59
CA VAL A 590 10.38 0.49 7.97
C VAL A 590 11.15 0.74 6.67
N GLU A 591 12.24 0.00 6.47
CA GLU A 591 13.04 0.02 5.24
C GLU A 591 12.20 -0.40 4.02
N ASP A 592 12.42 0.28 2.89
CA ASP A 592 11.71 0.08 1.61
C ASP A 592 10.16 0.20 1.68
N GLY A 593 9.64 0.77 2.78
CA GLY A 593 8.21 1.02 2.96
C GLY A 593 7.66 2.21 2.17
N ALA A 594 6.33 2.25 2.02
CA ALA A 594 5.63 3.39 1.42
C ALA A 594 5.80 4.68 2.25
N THR A 595 5.86 4.55 3.57
CA THR A 595 6.12 5.65 4.52
C THR A 595 7.52 6.23 4.36
N MET A 596 8.54 5.39 4.19
CA MET A 596 9.91 5.85 3.91
C MET A 596 9.98 6.63 2.59
N THR A 597 9.33 6.12 1.55
CA THR A 597 9.27 6.80 0.24
C THR A 597 8.55 8.14 0.31
N PHE A 598 7.55 8.27 1.18
CA PHE A 598 6.85 9.53 1.44
C PHE A 598 7.79 10.59 2.01
N PHE A 599 8.49 10.28 3.11
CA PHE A 599 9.44 11.21 3.72
C PHE A 599 10.61 11.57 2.80
N LYS A 600 11.08 10.63 1.96
CA LYS A 600 12.14 10.89 0.97
C LYS A 600 11.73 11.86 -0.15
N LYS A 601 10.43 11.97 -0.45
CA LYS A 601 9.91 12.77 -1.58
C LYS A 601 9.12 14.01 -1.17
N THR A 602 8.83 14.16 0.12
CA THR A 602 8.03 15.27 0.63
C THR A 602 8.73 16.61 0.38
N LYS A 603 7.96 17.67 0.25
CA LYS A 603 8.45 19.05 0.13
C LYS A 603 8.05 19.93 1.33
N ILE A 604 7.42 19.33 2.33
CA ILE A 604 6.99 20.02 3.55
C ILE A 604 8.20 20.13 4.48
N SER A 605 8.54 21.34 4.91
CA SER A 605 9.78 21.63 5.65
C SER A 605 9.94 20.84 6.95
N THR A 606 8.86 20.57 7.69
CA THR A 606 8.93 19.74 8.91
C THR A 606 9.36 18.31 8.56
N TYR A 607 8.67 17.69 7.60
CA TYR A 607 8.91 16.28 7.25
C TYR A 607 10.22 16.08 6.49
N ASP A 608 10.68 17.09 5.77
CA ASP A 608 12.00 17.09 5.12
C ASP A 608 13.12 17.10 6.17
N LYS A 609 13.01 17.95 7.21
CA LYS A 609 13.93 17.92 8.37
C LYS A 609 13.92 16.57 9.11
N MET A 610 12.74 15.98 9.28
CA MET A 610 12.61 14.64 9.86
C MET A 610 13.30 13.58 8.98
N TRP A 611 13.20 13.70 7.66
CA TRP A 611 13.90 12.82 6.72
C TRP A 611 15.41 12.99 6.78
N GLU A 612 15.93 14.21 6.83
CA GLU A 612 17.36 14.48 7.02
C GLU A 612 17.88 13.85 8.31
N PHE A 613 17.13 13.99 9.42
CA PHE A 613 17.45 13.34 10.69
C PHE A 613 17.48 11.81 10.56
N MET A 614 16.44 11.20 9.98
CA MET A 614 16.36 9.74 9.76
C MET A 614 17.48 9.24 8.84
N ASN A 615 17.82 9.99 7.79
CA ASN A 615 18.83 9.62 6.81
C ASN A 615 20.25 9.74 7.39
N SER A 616 20.51 10.76 8.22
CA SER A 616 21.78 10.92 8.93
C SER A 616 22.06 9.77 9.92
N ARG A 617 21.00 9.17 10.48
CA ARG A 617 21.06 8.10 11.49
C ARG A 617 20.45 6.79 11.02
N ARG A 618 20.60 6.48 9.72
CA ARG A 618 19.90 5.39 9.04
C ARG A 618 20.00 4.04 9.76
N GLN A 619 21.21 3.64 10.16
CA GLN A 619 21.47 2.35 10.80
C GLN A 619 20.82 2.22 12.19
N SER A 620 20.71 3.33 12.92
CA SER A 620 20.14 3.32 14.26
C SER A 620 18.65 3.57 14.26
N VAL A 621 18.05 4.13 13.21
CA VAL A 621 16.67 4.62 13.26
C VAL A 621 15.72 3.81 12.38
N ILE A 622 16.16 3.34 11.21
CA ILE A 622 15.32 2.56 10.30
C ILE A 622 15.30 1.09 10.73
N VAL A 623 14.11 0.48 10.73
CA VAL A 623 13.90 -0.93 11.10
C VAL A 623 13.58 -1.78 9.87
N LYS A 624 13.82 -3.10 9.94
CA LYS A 624 13.58 -4.01 8.80
C LYS A 624 12.15 -4.53 8.76
N SER A 625 11.53 -4.74 9.93
CA SER A 625 10.14 -5.21 10.05
C SER A 625 9.31 -4.35 10.99
N VAL A 626 7.99 -4.46 10.86
CA VAL A 626 7.03 -3.79 11.75
C VAL A 626 7.14 -4.32 13.18
N GLU A 627 7.32 -5.62 13.36
CA GLU A 627 7.46 -6.27 14.67
C GLU A 627 8.71 -5.79 15.42
N GLU A 628 9.83 -5.61 14.70
CA GLU A 628 11.06 -5.02 15.24
C GLU A 628 10.80 -3.58 15.71
N GLY A 629 10.07 -2.79 14.91
CA GLY A 629 9.64 -1.44 15.27
C GLY A 629 8.82 -1.41 16.56
N ILE A 630 7.81 -2.29 16.69
CA ILE A 630 6.96 -2.37 17.89
C ILE A 630 7.77 -2.76 19.13
N HIS A 631 8.62 -3.79 19.02
CA HIS A 631 9.48 -4.22 20.12
C HIS A 631 10.43 -3.10 20.58
N ARG A 632 10.89 -2.28 19.63
CA ARG A 632 11.77 -1.15 19.93
C ARG A 632 11.08 -0.01 20.66
N VAL A 633 9.83 0.30 20.32
CA VAL A 633 9.01 1.30 21.03
C VAL A 633 8.76 0.88 22.48
N LEU A 634 8.59 -0.41 22.74
CA LEU A 634 8.38 -0.93 24.09
C LEU A 634 9.64 -0.87 24.96
N THR A 635 10.82 -1.04 24.36
CA THR A 635 12.09 -1.20 25.09
C THR A 635 12.89 0.09 25.23
N SER A 636 12.72 1.06 24.32
CA SER A 636 13.53 2.28 24.25
C SER A 636 12.68 3.54 24.05
N ASP A 637 13.24 4.73 24.31
CA ASP A 637 12.62 6.03 23.98
C ASP A 637 12.66 6.28 22.47
N TYR A 638 11.83 5.52 21.75
CA TYR A 638 11.75 5.49 20.31
C TYR A 638 10.29 5.63 19.86
N ALA A 639 10.02 6.51 18.91
CA ALA A 639 8.72 6.71 18.29
C ALA A 639 8.68 6.09 16.89
N PHE A 640 7.70 5.24 16.63
CA PHE A 640 7.63 4.50 15.36
C PHE A 640 6.55 5.06 14.44
N LEU A 641 6.94 5.45 13.24
CA LEU A 641 6.05 6.02 12.23
C LEU A 641 5.49 4.88 11.36
N MET A 642 4.20 4.60 11.52
CA MET A 642 3.51 3.52 10.82
C MET A 642 2.07 3.90 10.48
N GLU A 643 1.38 3.05 9.71
CA GLU A 643 0.01 3.29 9.28
C GLU A 643 -0.98 3.22 10.46
N SER A 644 -1.91 4.16 10.54
CA SER A 644 -2.85 4.33 11.65
C SER A 644 -3.71 3.10 11.93
N THR A 645 -4.20 2.42 10.89
CA THR A 645 -4.98 1.19 11.04
C THR A 645 -4.17 0.07 11.68
N ALA A 646 -2.86 0.07 11.46
CA ALA A 646 -1.96 -0.90 12.06
C ALA A 646 -1.62 -0.52 13.51
N ILE A 647 -1.58 0.77 13.84
CA ILE A 647 -1.42 1.26 15.22
C ILE A 647 -2.65 0.87 16.04
N GLU A 648 -3.84 1.23 15.55
CA GLU A 648 -5.14 0.93 16.17
C GLU A 648 -5.25 -0.57 16.53
N PHE A 649 -4.81 -1.44 15.62
CA PHE A 649 -4.80 -2.89 15.84
C PHE A 649 -3.83 -3.34 16.95
N VAL A 650 -2.66 -2.70 17.05
CA VAL A 650 -1.62 -3.05 18.03
C VAL A 650 -1.98 -2.51 19.41
N THR A 651 -2.48 -1.28 19.49
CA THR A 651 -2.89 -0.64 20.76
C THR A 651 -4.09 -1.35 21.40
N GLN A 652 -4.98 -1.93 20.59
CA GLN A 652 -6.10 -2.78 21.08
C GLN A 652 -5.63 -4.09 21.76
N ARG A 653 -4.41 -4.55 21.48
CA ARG A 653 -3.83 -5.77 22.06
C ARG A 653 -2.78 -5.50 23.13
N ASN A 654 -2.06 -4.40 22.99
CA ASN A 654 -0.96 -4.04 23.87
C ASN A 654 -1.21 -2.65 24.45
N CYS A 655 -1.66 -2.62 25.70
CA CYS A 655 -2.12 -1.40 26.39
C CYS A 655 -0.96 -0.49 26.83
N ASN A 656 0.28 -0.97 26.71
CA ASN A 656 1.49 -0.17 26.97
C ASN A 656 1.84 0.75 25.79
N LEU A 657 1.07 0.71 24.71
CA LEU A 657 1.29 1.51 23.51
C LEU A 657 0.12 2.47 23.30
N THR A 658 0.44 3.66 22.81
CA THR A 658 -0.54 4.69 22.46
C THR A 658 -0.24 5.26 21.08
N GLN A 659 -1.31 5.66 20.40
CA GLN A 659 -1.22 6.49 19.20
C GLN A 659 -1.05 7.95 19.62
N ILE A 660 -0.10 8.65 19.01
CA ILE A 660 0.15 10.07 19.28
C ILE A 660 -0.12 10.89 18.03
N GLY A 661 -0.84 11.99 18.24
CA GLY A 661 -1.21 12.93 17.19
C GLY A 661 -2.26 12.39 16.21
N GLY A 662 -2.53 13.20 15.19
CA GLY A 662 -3.44 12.86 14.11
C GLY A 662 -2.81 12.05 12.98
N LEU A 663 -3.50 12.03 11.84
CA LEU A 663 -3.00 11.47 10.58
C LEU A 663 -2.12 12.52 9.89
N ILE A 664 -0.84 12.18 9.66
CA ILE A 664 0.14 13.04 8.98
C ILE A 664 -0.18 13.20 7.49
N ASP A 665 -0.74 12.15 6.89
CA ASP A 665 -1.19 12.14 5.51
C ASP A 665 -2.55 11.47 5.36
N SER A 666 -3.14 11.61 4.17
CA SER A 666 -4.36 10.91 3.77
C SER A 666 -4.01 9.87 2.72
N LYS A 667 -4.02 8.61 3.14
CA LYS A 667 -3.78 7.42 2.33
C LYS A 667 -5.01 6.52 2.36
N ALA A 668 -5.00 5.54 1.47
CA ALA A 668 -6.04 4.53 1.49
C ALA A 668 -5.54 3.20 0.94
N TYR A 669 -6.20 2.13 1.37
CA TYR A 669 -6.08 0.82 0.75
C TYR A 669 -7.08 0.65 -0.37
N GLY A 670 -6.59 0.10 -1.48
CA GLY A 670 -7.40 -0.25 -2.64
C GLY A 670 -7.07 -1.65 -3.11
N VAL A 671 -7.99 -2.23 -3.87
CA VAL A 671 -7.76 -3.52 -4.52
C VAL A 671 -6.99 -3.27 -5.81
N GLY A 672 -5.85 -3.96 -5.98
CA GLY A 672 -5.02 -3.83 -7.17
C GLY A 672 -5.48 -4.77 -8.28
N THR A 673 -5.63 -4.24 -9.49
CA THR A 673 -5.99 -4.97 -10.71
C THR A 673 -4.97 -4.70 -11.82
N PRO A 674 -4.77 -5.63 -12.77
CA PRO A 674 -4.04 -5.34 -13.99
C PRO A 674 -4.62 -4.13 -14.74
N MET A 675 -3.78 -3.33 -15.36
CA MET A 675 -4.18 -2.13 -16.09
C MET A 675 -5.21 -2.46 -17.18
N GLY A 676 -6.36 -1.78 -17.19
CA GLY A 676 -7.43 -2.04 -18.17
C GLY A 676 -8.28 -3.28 -17.89
N SER A 677 -8.18 -3.87 -16.69
CA SER A 677 -8.99 -5.04 -16.32
C SER A 677 -10.49 -4.70 -16.24
N PRO A 678 -11.38 -5.50 -16.86
CA PRO A 678 -12.83 -5.30 -16.79
C PRO A 678 -13.40 -5.57 -15.38
N TYR A 679 -12.61 -6.19 -14.49
CA TYR A 679 -13.03 -6.46 -13.11
C TYR A 679 -12.96 -5.23 -12.20
N ARG A 680 -12.12 -4.23 -12.54
CA ARG A 680 -11.94 -3.02 -11.73
C ARG A 680 -13.26 -2.31 -11.43
N ASP A 681 -14.09 -2.13 -12.46
CA ASP A 681 -15.34 -1.39 -12.33
C ASP A 681 -16.38 -2.18 -11.53
N LYS A 682 -16.46 -3.50 -11.75
CA LYS A 682 -17.33 -4.39 -10.96
C LYS A 682 -16.95 -4.41 -9.48
N ILE A 683 -15.65 -4.50 -9.18
CA ILE A 683 -15.13 -4.47 -7.81
C ILE A 683 -15.39 -3.11 -7.16
N THR A 684 -15.21 -2.03 -7.92
CA THR A 684 -15.49 -0.68 -7.44
C THR A 684 -16.95 -0.52 -7.03
N ILE A 685 -17.89 -0.99 -7.87
CA ILE A 685 -19.32 -0.96 -7.53
C ILE A 685 -19.60 -1.81 -6.29
N ALA A 686 -19.01 -3.01 -6.19
CA ALA A 686 -19.19 -3.87 -5.02
C ALA A 686 -18.65 -3.23 -3.72
N ILE A 687 -17.49 -2.56 -3.76
CA ILE A 687 -16.94 -1.84 -2.61
C ILE A 687 -17.87 -0.70 -2.19
N LEU A 688 -18.42 0.06 -3.14
CA LEU A 688 -19.36 1.14 -2.85
C LEU A 688 -20.64 0.61 -2.20
N GLN A 689 -21.20 -0.50 -2.70
CA GLN A 689 -22.35 -1.16 -2.08
C GLN A 689 -22.07 -1.60 -0.64
N LEU A 690 -20.91 -2.21 -0.39
CA LEU A 690 -20.52 -2.62 0.97
C LEU A 690 -20.28 -1.43 1.91
N GLN A 691 -19.89 -0.28 1.36
CA GLN A 691 -19.72 0.94 2.12
C GLN A 691 -21.07 1.60 2.44
N GLU A 692 -22.00 1.63 1.49
CA GLU A 692 -23.36 2.13 1.66
C GLU A 692 -24.16 1.28 2.66
N GLU A 693 -24.01 -0.03 2.62
CA GLU A 693 -24.62 -0.97 3.59
C GLU A 693 -23.91 -0.96 4.97
N GLY A 694 -22.81 -0.22 5.14
CA GLY A 694 -22.03 -0.19 6.38
C GLY A 694 -21.30 -1.50 6.72
N LYS A 695 -21.30 -2.49 5.82
CA LYS A 695 -20.65 -3.80 6.03
C LYS A 695 -19.14 -3.70 6.25
N LEU A 696 -18.47 -2.76 5.57
CA LEU A 696 -17.04 -2.52 5.78
C LEU A 696 -16.73 -2.07 7.21
N HIS A 697 -17.59 -1.24 7.80
CA HIS A 697 -17.44 -0.80 9.19
C HIS A 697 -17.67 -1.95 10.17
N MET A 698 -18.74 -2.73 9.99
CA MET A 698 -19.03 -3.91 10.80
C MET A 698 -17.87 -4.93 10.77
N MET A 699 -17.27 -5.14 9.59
CA MET A 699 -16.08 -5.98 9.46
C MET A 699 -14.89 -5.36 10.18
N LYS A 700 -14.64 -4.04 10.04
CA LYS A 700 -13.55 -3.37 10.75
C LYS A 700 -13.67 -3.59 12.26
N GLU A 701 -14.83 -3.31 12.85
CA GLU A 701 -15.04 -3.52 14.29
C GLU A 701 -14.82 -4.97 14.68
N LYS A 702 -15.39 -5.93 13.94
CA LYS A 702 -15.23 -7.36 14.21
C LYS A 702 -13.76 -7.82 14.24
N TRP A 703 -12.91 -7.27 13.36
CA TRP A 703 -11.52 -7.72 13.19
C TRP A 703 -10.50 -6.90 13.97
N TRP A 704 -10.80 -5.64 14.28
CA TRP A 704 -9.91 -4.75 15.05
C TRP A 704 -10.20 -4.76 16.54
N ARG A 705 -11.43 -5.03 16.97
CA ARG A 705 -11.78 -5.10 18.39
C ARG A 705 -11.11 -6.33 19.00
N GLY A 706 -10.14 -6.09 19.88
CA GLY A 706 -9.43 -7.13 20.61
C GLY A 706 -9.90 -7.14 22.06
N ASN A 707 -10.12 -8.32 22.64
CA ASN A 707 -10.40 -8.48 24.07
C ASN A 707 -9.16 -8.23 24.96
N GLY A 708 -8.16 -7.49 24.45
CA GLY A 708 -6.81 -7.41 25.03
C GLY A 708 -6.62 -6.28 26.02
N CYS A 709 -7.32 -5.15 25.83
CA CYS A 709 -7.25 -4.01 26.73
C CYS A 709 -8.63 -3.71 27.30
N PRO A 710 -8.76 -3.50 28.62
CA PRO A 710 -9.99 -2.95 29.17
C PRO A 710 -10.26 -1.61 28.49
N GLU A 711 -11.49 -1.41 27.99
CA GLU A 711 -11.92 -0.07 27.58
C GLU A 711 -11.66 0.86 28.77
N GLU A 712 -11.20 2.09 28.50
CA GLU A 712 -11.06 3.11 29.56
C GLU A 712 -12.46 3.39 30.10
N GLU A 713 -12.91 2.57 31.05
CA GLU A 713 -14.04 2.86 31.91
C GLU A 713 -13.75 4.25 32.47
N SER A 714 -14.69 5.17 32.21
CA SER A 714 -14.70 6.51 32.75
C SER A 714 -14.18 6.45 34.18
N LYS A 715 -12.98 6.98 34.43
CA LYS A 715 -12.32 6.95 35.74
C LYS A 715 -13.34 7.42 36.78
N GLU A 716 -13.99 6.48 37.47
CA GLU A 716 -14.83 6.82 38.60
C GLU A 716 -13.92 7.46 39.65
N ALA A 717 -14.42 8.51 40.31
CA ALA A 717 -13.65 9.29 41.26
C ALA A 717 -13.06 8.35 42.32
N SER A 718 -11.77 8.07 42.20
CA SER A 718 -11.07 7.13 43.07
C SER A 718 -10.94 7.76 44.46
N ALA A 719 -11.09 6.93 45.51
CA ALA A 719 -10.92 7.39 46.89
C ALA A 719 -9.54 8.03 47.07
N LEU A 720 -9.45 9.13 47.84
CA LEU A 720 -8.18 9.82 48.08
C LEU A 720 -7.16 8.87 48.73
N GLY A 721 -6.13 8.51 47.97
CA GLY A 721 -5.04 7.67 48.44
C GLY A 721 -4.09 8.40 49.41
N VAL A 722 -3.41 7.63 50.26
CA VAL A 722 -2.36 8.12 51.18
C VAL A 722 -1.24 8.85 50.44
N GLN A 723 -1.02 8.56 49.16
CA GLN A 723 0.00 9.20 48.32
C GLN A 723 -0.26 10.71 48.12
N ASN A 724 -1.52 11.14 48.05
CA ASN A 724 -1.89 12.56 47.86
C ASN A 724 -1.92 13.36 49.18
N ILE A 725 -2.19 12.69 50.31
CA ILE A 725 -2.32 13.31 51.64
C ILE A 725 -1.04 13.11 52.50
N GLY A 726 -0.15 12.21 52.10
CA GLY A 726 1.01 11.78 52.89
C GLY A 726 1.91 12.92 53.38
N GLY A 727 2.10 13.96 52.55
CA GLY A 727 2.88 15.14 52.92
C GLY A 727 2.32 15.90 54.13
N ILE A 728 1.00 15.90 54.33
CA ILE A 728 0.35 16.58 55.45
C ILE A 728 0.73 15.91 56.79
N PHE A 729 0.81 14.58 56.81
CA PHE A 729 1.25 13.84 58.00
C PHE A 729 2.73 14.09 58.33
N ILE A 730 3.58 14.26 57.31
CA ILE A 730 5.00 14.58 57.51
C ILE A 730 5.15 15.97 58.14
N VAL A 731 4.41 16.97 57.64
CA VAL A 731 4.42 18.33 58.21
C VAL A 731 3.92 18.33 59.65
N LEU A 732 2.87 17.56 59.96
CA LEU A 732 2.36 17.41 61.32
C LEU A 732 3.42 16.82 62.27
N ALA A 733 4.08 15.73 61.86
CA ALA A 733 5.12 15.09 62.67
C ALA A 733 6.32 16.04 62.90
N ALA A 734 6.75 16.75 61.86
CA ALA A 734 7.81 17.75 61.97
C ALA A 734 7.44 18.90 62.92
N GLY A 735 6.19 19.38 62.86
CA GLY A 735 5.69 20.42 63.75
C GLY A 735 5.64 20.00 65.22
N LEU A 736 5.23 18.76 65.50
CA LEU A 736 5.23 18.20 66.86
C LEU A 736 6.66 18.03 67.41
N MET A 737 7.60 17.58 66.57
CA MET A 737 9.00 17.49 66.99
C MET A 737 9.59 18.87 67.28
N LEU A 738 9.34 19.85 66.40
CA LEU A 738 9.81 21.21 66.58
C LEU A 738 9.26 21.84 67.86
N SER A 739 7.98 21.65 68.18
CA SER A 739 7.39 22.20 69.40
C SER A 739 8.01 21.62 70.67
N VAL A 740 8.32 20.32 70.70
CA VAL A 740 9.05 19.69 71.80
C VAL A 740 10.45 20.28 71.94
N PHE A 741 11.18 20.48 70.84
CA PHE A 741 12.50 21.12 70.88
C PHE A 741 12.46 22.57 71.36
N VAL A 742 11.47 23.35 70.93
CA VAL A 742 11.29 24.74 71.39
C VAL A 742 10.94 24.75 72.89
N ALA A 743 10.04 23.87 73.36
CA ALA A 743 9.70 23.77 74.77
C ALA A 743 10.91 23.39 75.64
N ILE A 744 11.73 22.44 75.18
CA ILE A 744 13.01 22.11 75.83
C ILE A 744 13.92 23.35 75.86
N GLY A 745 14.03 24.06 74.74
CA GLY A 745 14.79 25.30 74.65
C GLY A 745 14.32 26.38 75.63
N GLU A 746 13.01 26.60 75.76
CA GLU A 746 12.42 27.54 76.72
C GLU A 746 12.73 27.16 78.16
N VAL A 747 12.59 25.88 78.51
CA VAL A 747 12.93 25.37 79.84
C VAL A 747 14.42 25.53 80.13
N LEU A 748 15.28 25.24 79.16
CA LEU A 748 16.73 25.43 79.30
C LEU A 748 17.10 26.91 79.43
N TYR A 749 16.47 27.78 78.64
CA TYR A 749 16.70 29.22 78.69
C TYR A 749 16.27 29.81 80.03
N LYS A 750 15.05 29.47 80.49
CA LYS A 750 14.49 29.95 81.74
C LYS A 750 15.24 29.41 82.96
N SER A 751 15.62 28.13 82.95
CA SER A 751 16.44 27.55 84.02
C SER A 751 17.83 28.19 84.09
N LYS A 752 18.44 28.54 82.94
CA LYS A 752 19.70 29.31 82.90
C LYS A 752 19.53 30.73 83.47
N GLN A 753 18.45 31.42 83.10
CA GLN A 753 18.14 32.76 83.62
C GLN A 753 17.89 32.72 85.13
N ASN A 754 17.12 31.76 85.63
CA ASN A 754 16.87 31.58 87.06
C ASN A 754 18.14 31.21 87.82
N ALA A 755 19.00 30.34 87.26
CA ALA A 755 20.29 30.00 87.86
C ALA A 755 21.25 31.21 87.97
N GLN A 756 21.20 32.14 87.00
CA GLN A 756 21.95 33.40 87.05
C GLN A 756 21.40 34.38 88.09
N ILE A 757 20.08 34.48 88.23
CA ILE A 757 19.42 35.36 89.21
C ILE A 757 19.62 34.83 90.64
N GLU A 758 19.55 33.52 90.85
CA GLU A 758 19.63 32.88 92.18
C GLU A 758 21.05 32.44 92.59
N LYS A 759 22.08 32.65 91.74
CA LYS A 759 23.48 32.22 91.95
C LYS A 759 23.63 30.74 92.37
N ARG A 760 22.89 29.82 91.72
CA ARG A 760 22.95 28.36 91.97
C ARG A 760 23.52 27.58 90.79
N SER A 761 23.94 26.33 91.03
CA SER A 761 24.38 25.39 90.00
C SER A 761 23.26 25.04 89.02
N PHE A 762 23.55 25.13 87.71
CA PHE A 762 22.63 24.87 86.59
C PHE A 762 21.89 23.52 86.71
N CYS A 763 22.59 22.46 87.16
CA CYS A 763 22.01 21.12 87.27
C CYS A 763 20.97 21.04 88.40
N SER A 764 21.16 21.78 89.50
CA SER A 764 20.21 21.79 90.63
C SER A 764 18.92 22.56 90.32
N ALA A 765 19.00 23.69 89.61
CA ALA A 765 17.84 24.50 89.23
C ALA A 765 16.96 23.77 88.18
N MET A 766 17.58 23.09 87.22
CA MET A 766 16.86 22.33 86.19
C MET A 766 16.12 21.13 86.79
N LEU A 767 16.74 20.39 87.72
CA LEU A 767 16.13 19.22 88.35
C LEU A 767 15.01 19.59 89.32
N GLU A 768 15.07 20.76 89.94
CA GLU A 768 14.01 21.29 90.82
C GLU A 768 12.80 21.78 90.02
N GLU A 769 13.00 22.52 88.91
CA GLU A 769 11.88 22.93 88.03
C GLU A 769 11.18 21.73 87.37
N LEU A 770 11.93 20.72 86.89
CA LEU A 770 11.36 19.47 86.35
C LEU A 770 10.55 18.70 87.40
N ARG A 771 11.05 18.65 88.65
CA ARG A 771 10.37 17.98 89.76
C ARG A 771 9.10 18.71 90.20
N VAL A 772 9.08 20.04 90.10
CA VAL A 772 7.92 20.89 90.40
C VAL A 772 6.88 20.85 89.27
N SER A 773 7.29 20.78 88.00
CA SER A 773 6.36 20.64 86.87
C SER A 773 5.71 19.26 86.78
N LEU A 774 6.41 18.20 87.22
CA LEU A 774 5.87 16.83 87.29
C LEU A 774 4.93 16.60 88.49
N LYS A 775 4.99 17.43 89.53
CA LYS A 775 4.02 17.41 90.63
C LYS A 775 2.84 18.34 90.29
N CYS A 776 1.73 17.78 89.83
CA CYS A 776 0.46 18.49 89.63
C CYS A 776 -0.13 19.03 90.96
N GLN A 777 0.45 20.10 91.51
CA GLN A 777 -0.18 20.91 92.56
C GLN A 777 -0.38 22.35 92.07
N ARG A 778 -1.62 22.84 92.26
CA ARG A 778 -2.09 24.20 91.91
C ARG A 778 -1.12 25.27 92.42
N ARG A 779 -0.52 26.06 91.51
CA ARG A 779 0.22 27.28 91.87
C ARG A 779 -0.72 28.32 92.48
N ARG A 780 -0.46 28.75 93.72
CA ARG A 780 -0.88 30.08 94.23
C ARG A 780 0.29 31.02 93.95
N LYS A 781 0.16 31.96 93.01
CA LYS A 781 1.20 32.98 92.73
C LYS A 781 1.42 33.81 94.00
N GLN A 782 2.60 33.73 94.61
CA GLN A 782 3.04 34.69 95.63
C GLN A 782 3.48 35.99 94.93
N LYS A 783 3.00 37.12 95.45
CA LYS A 783 3.46 38.48 95.09
C LYS A 783 4.97 38.61 95.38
N PRO A 784 5.74 39.40 94.59
CA PRO A 784 7.08 39.78 94.98
C PRO A 784 7.03 40.59 96.29
N GLN A 785 7.89 40.25 97.27
CA GLN A 785 8.11 41.09 98.45
C GLN A 785 8.92 42.34 98.06
N PRO A 786 8.69 43.50 98.71
CA PRO A 786 9.44 44.72 98.42
C PRO A 786 10.90 44.61 98.89
N GLN A 787 11.80 45.33 98.21
CA GLN A 787 13.16 45.56 98.70
C GLN A 787 13.10 46.38 100.00
N ALA A 788 13.78 45.89 101.04
CA ALA A 788 14.01 46.63 102.28
C ALA A 788 15.07 47.71 102.03
N ILE A 789 14.71 48.98 102.22
CA ILE A 789 15.66 50.09 102.31
C ILE A 789 15.69 50.58 103.76
N VAL A 790 16.92 50.66 104.26
CA VAL A 790 17.36 51.00 105.61
C VAL A 790 16.97 52.44 105.97
N LYS A 791 16.47 52.65 107.20
CA LYS A 791 16.29 53.98 107.81
C LYS A 791 17.64 54.62 108.12
N THR A 792 17.79 55.89 107.77
CA THR A 792 18.62 56.85 108.52
C THR A 792 17.83 58.14 108.67
N GLU A 793 17.75 58.61 109.91
CA GLU A 793 17.14 59.89 110.32
C GLU A 793 18.04 61.07 109.93
N GLU A 794 17.42 62.21 109.62
CA GLU A 794 17.60 63.51 110.32
C GLU A 794 17.42 64.74 109.41
N VAL A 795 16.41 65.54 109.78
CA VAL A 795 16.35 67.01 109.92
C VAL A 795 16.60 67.93 108.69
N ILE A 796 15.69 68.92 108.58
CA ILE A 796 15.84 70.35 108.22
C ILE A 796 14.84 70.81 107.13
N ASN A 797 13.66 71.23 107.62
CA ASN A 797 13.02 72.54 107.44
C ASN A 797 13.36 73.46 106.22
N MET A 798 12.27 74.00 105.64
CA MET A 798 12.03 75.44 105.37
C MET A 798 12.21 76.01 103.94
N HIS A 799 11.04 76.31 103.35
CA HIS A 799 10.61 77.55 102.68
C HIS A 799 11.16 78.04 101.32
N THR A 800 10.20 78.69 100.63
CA THR A 800 10.27 79.69 99.54
C THR A 800 10.22 79.11 98.13
N PHE A 801 9.46 79.65 97.16
CA PHE A 801 8.82 80.96 97.02
C PHE A 801 7.79 80.90 95.87
N ASN A 802 6.55 81.40 96.11
CA ASN A 802 5.79 82.39 95.33
C ASN A 802 5.72 82.32 93.78
N ASP A 803 4.64 82.70 93.06
CA ASP A 803 3.37 83.38 93.36
C ASP A 803 2.62 83.59 92.00
N ARG A 804 1.33 83.96 92.10
CA ARG A 804 0.49 84.75 91.16
C ARG A 804 -0.62 84.09 90.31
N ARG A 805 -1.82 84.26 90.88
CA ARG A 805 -3.01 85.00 90.37
C ARG A 805 -3.86 84.45 89.19
N LEU A 806 -5.06 83.98 89.57
CA LEU A 806 -6.44 84.33 89.14
C LEU A 806 -6.63 85.55 88.19
N PRO A 807 -7.78 85.74 87.47
CA PRO A 807 -9.15 85.26 87.78
C PRO A 807 -9.99 84.71 86.59
N GLY A 808 -11.09 83.99 86.84
CA GLY A 808 -12.48 84.49 86.69
C GLY A 808 -13.07 84.10 85.31
N LYS A 809 -14.31 83.66 85.10
CA LYS A 809 -15.58 83.92 85.79
C LYS A 809 -16.67 82.96 85.26
N GLU A 810 -17.59 82.59 86.15
CA GLU A 810 -19.08 82.52 86.00
C GLU A 810 -19.68 81.64 84.88
N THR A 811 -20.32 80.49 85.18
CA THR A 811 -21.67 80.22 85.78
C THR A 811 -22.89 80.53 84.90
N MET A 812 -23.89 79.65 85.05
CA MET A 812 -25.30 79.71 84.59
C MET A 812 -25.51 79.27 83.13
N THR A 813 -26.39 78.33 82.79
CA THR A 813 -27.58 77.74 83.45
C THR A 813 -27.90 76.42 82.78
#